data_AF-A0A9P6LKX1-F1
#
_entry.id   AF-A0A9P6LKX1-F1
#
_cell.length_a   1.000
_cell.length_b   1.000
_cell.length_c   1.000
_cell.angle_alpha   90.00
_cell.angle_beta   90.00
_cell.angle_gamma   90.00
#
_symmetry.space_group_name_H-M   'P 1'
#
loop_
_entity.id
_entity.type
_entity.pdbx_description
1 polymer ?
#
loop_
_entity_poly.entity_id
_entity_poly.type
_entity_poly.pdbx_seq_one_letter_code
_entity_poly.pdbx_strand_id
1 'polypeptide(L)'
;MASHQDLQELLRVIAARKVPMMTAMSQVKALQAVNLRSIQQIADAEPDVIEDALGDAKTAKAIQSACKAHLKKPNTKRAGGSLSRSNDGKRPRTEKPTGDDASAESAQQDADSLEDSLALPVVTDENEIAGTSVHTNRAPLMLAFAVELLRFTMPEQPLSSRLSLAQAVVSANSRSKAVSLGLANAQAEDGSWGEGQPKVTVMGRSITVLKRGDYHTQQEGDTTAATTTATSTQQKQSSTTTKSSPWTTSSQITFKSSTFVARVANLEHPSEATSLIRSLLSSEPHLQTASHNAWGYRVNRAVPGGGETGDVREACEDDGESGCGEFILRLMRESGVANAVVVLTRWFGGEMLGPDRWRLMRTCVTEALSERLRLPRGEVAHDGVALWALDLQSMSNNSMGKSSQSRSRNDWNQTIVGAATHRPESARAYLLKSFPSEDEAGEQPEEGNKPKSRSKKTSKSDLEAEKLQNLGRLLGALRLLYESWASHLTPVEMDRRAWTWTNSAKPHPTPPAPPPPPPPPRPVPVSNPAPRTKDLETAADLFKQRKIPIIGAGIVALSLGVYVSLLVSSSLSQKCRASEHGDATPTGRPAVFTKEGARKFDDSLDGSERMMGITSLRQKLAAEATGHVLEVAMGTGRNLSFYDWSRVVQRDLVPEDKNAPGKPASAPMLSFTGVDISDEMLGLAIEKLPAAVPELKGKEPIVQAQKSSTQGDVGVFSYLSDRLRFLRSDIHDLIPAPSAGPGKYDTVVQTFGLCSVEKPEKVVQNLASVVKPDTGKIILLEHGRGWLGVLNGLLDWSAASHFEKYGCWWNRDIAQIVEDAAKITPGLEVVKIERPGWTQLGTTLWIELRVKSISGP
;
A
#
# COMPACT_ATOMS: atom_id res chain seq x y z
N MET A 1 -12.46 5.34 57.12
CA MET A 1 -12.57 6.28 55.99
C MET A 1 -12.09 5.56 54.73
N ALA A 2 -12.79 5.66 53.61
CA ALA A 2 -12.36 5.00 52.37
C ALA A 2 -11.14 5.72 51.80
N SER A 3 -10.10 4.97 51.42
CA SER A 3 -8.90 5.57 50.84
C SER A 3 -9.19 6.05 49.41
N HIS A 4 -8.46 7.06 48.93
CA HIS A 4 -8.53 7.49 47.53
C HIS A 4 -8.24 6.33 46.55
N GLN A 5 -7.50 5.32 47.03
CA GLN A 5 -7.17 4.11 46.29
C GLN A 5 -8.36 3.16 46.14
N ASP A 6 -9.22 3.03 47.17
CA ASP A 6 -10.45 2.22 47.11
C ASP A 6 -11.43 2.77 46.07
N LEU A 7 -11.53 4.11 45.98
CA LEU A 7 -12.36 4.78 44.98
C LEU A 7 -11.87 4.49 43.55
N GLN A 8 -10.55 4.57 43.33
CA GLN A 8 -9.96 4.30 42.02
C GLN A 8 -10.12 2.83 41.60
N GLU A 9 -9.96 1.89 42.52
CA GLU A 9 -10.15 0.46 42.22
C GLU A 9 -11.62 0.15 41.96
N LEU A 10 -12.55 0.72 42.73
CA LEU A 10 -13.97 0.53 42.52
C LEU A 10 -14.44 1.09 41.17
N LEU A 11 -13.97 2.28 40.79
CA LEU A 11 -14.25 2.86 39.47
C LEU A 11 -13.69 2.00 38.33
N ARG A 12 -12.50 1.41 38.50
CA ARG A 12 -11.94 0.49 37.50
C ARG A 12 -12.81 -0.76 37.32
N VAL A 13 -13.28 -1.36 38.43
CA VAL A 13 -14.14 -2.55 38.37
C VAL A 13 -15.48 -2.25 37.71
N ILE A 14 -16.10 -1.11 38.02
CA ILE A 14 -17.39 -0.72 37.44
C ILE A 14 -17.23 -0.31 35.96
N ALA A 15 -16.18 0.44 35.61
CA ALA A 15 -15.92 0.85 34.23
C ALA A 15 -15.50 -0.33 33.32
N ALA A 16 -14.90 -1.39 33.87
CA ALA A 16 -14.59 -2.61 33.11
C ALA A 16 -15.84 -3.28 32.48
N ARG A 17 -17.05 -2.93 32.96
CA ARG A 17 -18.33 -3.32 32.37
C ARG A 17 -18.73 -2.48 31.13
N LYS A 18 -17.81 -1.68 30.57
CA LYS A 18 -18.01 -0.77 29.43
C LYS A 18 -19.08 0.31 29.65
N VAL A 19 -19.25 0.75 30.89
CA VAL A 19 -20.20 1.82 31.26
C VAL A 19 -19.49 3.18 31.16
N PRO A 20 -20.13 4.25 30.65
CA PRO A 20 -19.54 5.59 30.61
C PRO A 20 -19.05 6.05 31.99
N MET A 21 -17.93 6.76 32.05
CA MET A 21 -17.28 7.14 33.31
C MET A 21 -18.20 7.97 34.24
N MET A 22 -19.04 8.85 33.68
CA MET A 22 -20.02 9.61 34.48
C MET A 22 -21.05 8.71 35.17
N THR A 23 -21.51 7.66 34.49
CA THR A 23 -22.44 6.67 35.06
C THR A 23 -21.74 5.77 36.06
N ALA A 24 -20.47 5.42 35.84
CA ALA A 24 -19.68 4.69 36.83
C ALA A 24 -19.49 5.53 38.11
N MET A 25 -19.19 6.83 37.98
CA MET A 25 -19.09 7.76 39.11
C MET A 25 -20.40 7.93 39.87
N SER A 26 -21.55 7.99 39.17
CA SER A 26 -22.86 8.08 39.84
C SER A 26 -23.20 6.80 40.60
N GLN A 27 -22.92 5.62 40.03
CA GLN A 27 -23.09 4.32 40.70
C GLN A 27 -22.19 4.20 41.93
N VAL A 28 -20.93 4.65 41.85
CA VAL A 28 -20.02 4.66 43.00
C VAL A 28 -20.52 5.60 44.10
N LYS A 29 -20.98 6.81 43.76
CA LYS A 29 -21.56 7.74 44.75
C LYS A 29 -22.79 7.16 45.43
N ALA A 30 -23.66 6.48 44.69
CA ALA A 30 -24.84 5.82 45.23
C ALA A 30 -24.46 4.71 46.24
N LEU A 31 -23.49 3.87 45.91
CA LEU A 31 -22.98 2.82 46.83
C LEU A 31 -22.29 3.42 48.07
N GLN A 32 -21.53 4.50 47.89
CA GLN A 32 -20.89 5.21 49.01
C GLN A 32 -21.90 5.85 49.97
N ALA A 33 -23.06 6.28 49.47
CA ALA A 33 -24.14 6.84 50.28
C ALA A 33 -24.71 5.80 51.26
N VAL A 34 -24.66 4.51 50.90
CA VAL A 34 -25.07 3.38 51.76
C VAL A 34 -23.89 2.73 52.49
N ASN A 35 -22.78 3.45 52.63
CA ASN A 35 -21.54 3.01 53.28
C ASN A 35 -20.81 1.82 52.63
N LEU A 36 -21.16 1.46 51.39
CA LEU A 36 -20.41 0.47 50.60
C LEU A 36 -19.30 1.17 49.82
N ARG A 37 -18.13 1.29 50.44
CA ARG A 37 -17.03 2.13 49.92
C ARG A 37 -15.85 1.36 49.35
N SER A 38 -15.79 0.03 49.51
CA SER A 38 -14.73 -0.82 48.97
C SER A 38 -15.27 -2.02 48.17
N ILE A 39 -14.42 -2.60 47.32
CA ILE A 39 -14.76 -3.79 46.52
C ILE A 39 -15.15 -4.97 47.43
N GLN A 40 -14.47 -5.14 48.56
CA GLN A 40 -14.77 -6.19 49.54
C GLN A 40 -16.15 -5.99 50.16
N GLN A 41 -16.46 -4.77 50.60
CA GLN A 41 -17.77 -4.45 51.19
C GLN A 41 -18.92 -4.71 50.21
N ILE A 42 -18.73 -4.38 48.94
CA ILE A 42 -19.75 -4.61 47.91
C ILE A 42 -19.88 -6.11 47.58
N ALA A 43 -18.78 -6.86 47.60
CA ALA A 43 -18.81 -8.30 47.40
C ALA A 43 -19.57 -9.03 48.53
N ASP A 44 -19.41 -8.56 49.77
CA ASP A 44 -19.98 -9.21 50.96
C ASP A 44 -21.37 -8.68 51.36
N ALA A 45 -21.81 -7.53 50.81
CA ALA A 45 -23.12 -6.95 51.12
C ALA A 45 -24.30 -7.82 50.63
N GLU A 46 -25.44 -7.72 51.32
CA GLU A 46 -26.67 -8.36 50.86
C GLU A 46 -27.14 -7.77 49.51
N PRO A 47 -27.63 -8.59 48.57
CA PRO A 47 -28.03 -8.13 47.24
C PRO A 47 -29.07 -7.01 47.26
N ASP A 48 -30.00 -7.06 48.23
CA ASP A 48 -31.11 -6.12 48.37
C ASP A 48 -30.60 -4.70 48.71
N VAL A 49 -29.56 -4.59 49.53
CA VAL A 49 -28.92 -3.30 49.88
C VAL A 49 -28.27 -2.64 48.67
N ILE A 50 -27.70 -3.44 47.76
CA ILE A 50 -27.07 -2.96 46.53
C ILE A 50 -28.14 -2.57 45.50
N GLU A 51 -29.25 -3.32 45.46
CA GLU A 51 -30.40 -3.04 44.61
C GLU A 51 -31.08 -1.73 45.01
N ASP A 52 -31.36 -1.54 46.30
CA ASP A 52 -31.95 -0.31 46.83
C ASP A 52 -31.06 0.92 46.58
N ALA A 53 -29.73 0.75 46.67
CA ALA A 53 -28.77 1.82 46.39
C ALA A 53 -28.78 2.27 44.92
N LEU A 54 -28.98 1.33 43.99
CA LEU A 54 -28.79 1.54 42.55
C LEU A 54 -30.10 1.66 41.77
N GLY A 55 -31.22 1.23 42.35
CA GLY A 55 -32.55 1.23 41.73
C GLY A 55 -32.73 0.24 40.57
N ASP A 56 -31.80 -0.70 40.39
CA ASP A 56 -31.87 -1.72 39.33
C ASP A 56 -31.21 -3.04 39.74
N ALA A 57 -32.04 -4.08 39.90
CA ALA A 57 -31.65 -5.45 40.23
C ALA A 57 -30.56 -6.02 39.31
N LYS A 58 -30.64 -5.71 38.02
CA LYS A 58 -29.72 -6.24 37.01
C LYS A 58 -28.35 -5.59 37.14
N THR A 59 -28.31 -4.28 37.40
CA THR A 59 -27.06 -3.54 37.64
C THR A 59 -26.44 -3.94 38.98
N ALA A 60 -27.23 -4.11 40.04
CA ALA A 60 -26.76 -4.55 41.35
C ALA A 60 -26.05 -5.91 41.30
N LYS A 61 -26.70 -6.93 40.72
CA LYS A 61 -26.10 -8.27 40.56
C LYS A 61 -24.84 -8.25 39.70
N ALA A 62 -24.80 -7.41 38.65
CA ALA A 62 -23.64 -7.29 37.77
C ALA A 62 -22.44 -6.63 38.46
N ILE A 63 -22.66 -5.59 39.28
CA ILE A 63 -21.59 -4.94 40.06
C ILE A 63 -21.07 -5.89 41.13
N GLN A 64 -21.96 -6.52 41.89
CA GLN A 64 -21.57 -7.47 42.93
C GLN A 64 -20.77 -8.65 42.36
N SER A 65 -21.18 -9.18 41.20
CA SER A 65 -20.45 -10.26 40.52
C SER A 65 -19.07 -9.81 40.04
N ALA A 66 -18.94 -8.57 39.54
CA ALA A 66 -17.67 -8.00 39.10
C ALA A 66 -16.70 -7.80 40.29
N CYS A 67 -17.21 -7.34 41.43
CA CYS A 67 -16.44 -7.21 42.67
C CYS A 67 -15.94 -8.58 43.17
N LYS A 68 -16.82 -9.60 43.22
CA LYS A 68 -16.45 -10.99 43.58
C LYS A 68 -15.41 -11.59 42.62
N ALA A 69 -15.53 -11.33 41.32
CA ALA A 69 -14.56 -11.80 40.32
C ALA A 69 -13.19 -11.11 40.46
N HIS A 70 -13.18 -9.83 40.83
CA HIS A 70 -11.94 -9.07 41.07
C HIS A 70 -11.17 -9.60 42.27
N LEU A 71 -11.87 -10.01 43.34
CA LEU A 71 -11.26 -10.59 44.54
C LEU A 71 -10.68 -12.00 44.32
N LYS A 72 -11.16 -12.74 43.29
CA LYS A 72 -10.70 -14.09 42.97
C LYS A 72 -9.41 -14.15 42.13
N LYS A 73 -8.88 -13.01 41.65
CA LYS A 73 -7.62 -12.99 40.88
C LYS A 73 -6.42 -12.87 41.83
N PRO A 74 -5.40 -13.76 41.74
CA PRO A 74 -4.18 -13.62 42.53
C PRO A 74 -3.41 -12.36 42.08
N ASN A 75 -3.18 -11.47 43.04
CA ASN A 75 -2.73 -10.11 42.84
C ASN A 75 -1.20 -10.06 42.55
N THR A 76 -0.80 -9.86 41.29
CA THR A 76 0.58 -9.48 40.96
C THR A 76 0.71 -7.95 40.98
N LYS A 77 1.29 -7.39 42.05
CA LYS A 77 1.77 -6.00 42.07
C LYS A 77 3.21 -5.91 42.56
N ARG A 78 3.96 -5.03 41.88
CA ARG A 78 5.35 -4.63 42.13
C ARG A 78 5.59 -4.09 43.55
N ALA A 79 6.66 -4.62 44.13
CA ALA A 79 7.60 -4.23 45.20
C ALA A 79 7.42 -2.94 46.03
N GLY A 80 7.69 -3.08 47.34
CA GLY A 80 8.17 -2.01 48.21
C GLY A 80 8.16 -2.32 49.72
N GLY A 81 9.22 -2.99 50.22
CA GLY A 81 9.80 -2.68 51.55
C GLY A 81 9.31 -3.42 52.82
N SER A 82 10.29 -4.10 53.45
CA SER A 82 10.47 -4.34 54.90
C SER A 82 9.79 -5.53 55.60
N LEU A 83 10.61 -6.57 55.81
CA LEU A 83 10.84 -7.36 57.03
C LEU A 83 9.63 -7.84 57.88
N SER A 84 9.39 -9.16 57.89
CA SER A 84 9.55 -10.01 59.10
C SER A 84 9.19 -11.49 58.83
N ARG A 85 9.91 -12.37 59.55
CA ARG A 85 9.90 -13.85 59.63
C ARG A 85 8.49 -14.46 59.77
N SER A 86 8.17 -15.72 59.43
CA SER A 86 8.82 -17.01 59.76
C SER A 86 8.22 -18.22 59.00
N ASN A 87 9.07 -19.24 58.74
CA ASN A 87 8.87 -20.71 58.59
C ASN A 87 7.45 -21.32 58.72
N ASP A 88 7.06 -22.44 58.07
CA ASP A 88 7.80 -23.69 57.80
C ASP A 88 7.04 -24.58 56.78
N GLY A 89 7.72 -25.53 56.08
CA GLY A 89 7.03 -26.68 55.44
C GLY A 89 7.45 -27.21 54.04
N LYS A 90 8.75 -27.49 53.81
CA LYS A 90 9.38 -28.58 52.97
C LYS A 90 8.69 -29.10 51.68
N ARG A 91 9.25 -28.86 50.46
CA ARG A 91 10.27 -29.62 49.64
C ARG A 91 9.63 -30.55 48.56
N PRO A 92 10.30 -30.89 47.42
CA PRO A 92 11.72 -30.70 47.09
C PRO A 92 12.01 -29.87 45.83
N ARG A 93 13.31 -29.54 45.73
CA ARG A 93 13.99 -28.68 44.77
C ARG A 93 14.91 -29.58 43.94
N THR A 94 14.94 -29.40 42.63
CA THR A 94 16.08 -29.74 41.77
C THR A 94 16.59 -28.46 41.11
N GLU A 95 17.90 -28.40 40.97
CA GLU A 95 18.71 -27.20 40.93
C GLU A 95 18.80 -26.59 39.52
N LYS A 96 18.87 -25.26 39.45
CA LYS A 96 19.34 -24.52 38.28
C LYS A 96 20.88 -24.51 38.30
N PRO A 97 21.58 -24.76 37.18
CA PRO A 97 22.96 -24.34 37.05
C PRO A 97 23.01 -22.81 36.91
N THR A 98 23.94 -22.22 37.63
CA THR A 98 24.44 -20.86 37.45
C THR A 98 25.49 -20.87 36.34
N GLY A 99 25.30 -20.06 35.29
CA GLY A 99 26.25 -19.84 34.21
C GLY A 99 25.59 -19.02 33.10
N ASP A 100 26.34 -18.11 32.49
CA ASP A 100 25.88 -17.11 31.51
C ASP A 100 25.44 -17.67 30.13
N ASP A 101 24.96 -18.92 30.07
CA ASP A 101 24.52 -19.61 28.84
C ASP A 101 22.98 -19.82 28.73
N ALA A 102 22.19 -19.36 29.70
CA ALA A 102 20.76 -19.71 29.83
C ALA A 102 19.78 -19.03 28.84
N SER A 103 20.24 -18.12 27.97
CA SER A 103 19.37 -17.39 27.03
C SER A 103 19.05 -18.17 25.75
N ALA A 104 19.95 -19.06 25.29
CA ALA A 104 19.74 -19.85 24.08
C ALA A 104 18.85 -21.07 24.33
N GLU A 105 19.02 -21.77 25.46
CA GLU A 105 18.22 -22.96 25.81
C GLU A 105 16.76 -22.61 26.12
N SER A 106 16.50 -21.45 26.74
CA SER A 106 15.13 -21.00 27.01
C SER A 106 14.39 -20.59 25.72
N ALA A 107 15.07 -19.96 24.77
CA ALA A 107 14.51 -19.64 23.45
C ALA A 107 14.21 -20.90 22.63
N GLN A 108 15.07 -21.92 22.72
CA GLN A 108 14.85 -23.20 22.04
C GLN A 108 13.65 -23.97 22.65
N GLN A 109 13.49 -23.97 23.97
CA GLN A 109 12.33 -24.57 24.65
C GLN A 109 10.99 -23.90 24.27
N ASP A 110 10.98 -22.59 24.07
CA ASP A 110 9.79 -21.85 23.62
C ASP A 110 9.46 -22.16 22.14
N ALA A 111 10.47 -22.41 21.30
CA ALA A 111 10.33 -22.76 19.90
C ALA A 111 9.76 -24.18 19.71
N ASP A 112 10.27 -25.17 20.45
CA ASP A 112 9.79 -26.56 20.38
C ASP A 112 8.32 -26.67 20.83
N SER A 113 7.96 -25.95 21.90
CA SER A 113 6.57 -25.84 22.39
C SER A 113 5.60 -25.28 21.34
N LEU A 114 6.05 -24.32 20.52
CA LEU A 114 5.27 -23.78 19.42
C LEU A 114 5.04 -24.82 18.33
N GLU A 115 6.08 -25.55 17.92
CA GLU A 115 5.96 -26.59 16.89
C GLU A 115 5.03 -27.73 17.31
N ASP A 116 5.10 -28.15 18.57
CA ASP A 116 4.20 -29.15 19.15
C ASP A 116 2.74 -28.69 19.08
N SER A 117 2.47 -27.41 19.36
CA SER A 117 1.12 -26.85 19.28
C SER A 117 0.56 -26.80 17.85
N LEU A 118 1.44 -26.80 16.85
CA LEU A 118 1.11 -26.71 15.44
C LEU A 118 1.02 -28.08 14.74
N ALA A 119 1.30 -29.18 15.43
CA ALA A 119 1.26 -30.52 14.88
C ALA A 119 -0.07 -30.82 14.13
N LEU A 120 0.07 -31.52 13.00
CA LEU A 120 -1.02 -31.94 12.12
C LEU A 120 -1.23 -33.45 12.19
N PRO A 121 -2.48 -33.95 12.13
CA PRO A 121 -2.75 -35.38 12.07
C PRO A 121 -2.19 -35.96 10.76
N VAL A 122 -1.65 -37.17 10.79
CA VAL A 122 -1.18 -37.89 9.60
C VAL A 122 -1.50 -39.37 9.77
N VAL A 123 -2.09 -39.98 8.73
CA VAL A 123 -2.42 -41.41 8.67
C VAL A 123 -1.80 -41.96 7.38
N THR A 124 -0.86 -42.89 7.49
CA THR A 124 -0.12 -43.47 6.34
C THR A 124 -0.60 -44.88 5.96
N ASP A 125 -1.72 -45.36 6.52
CA ASP A 125 -2.29 -46.65 6.13
C ASP A 125 -2.95 -46.54 4.74
N GLU A 126 -2.38 -47.22 3.75
CA GLU A 126 -2.85 -47.17 2.36
C GLU A 126 -4.28 -47.69 2.18
N ASN A 127 -4.71 -48.69 2.96
CA ASN A 127 -6.05 -49.24 2.85
C ASN A 127 -7.10 -48.25 3.35
N GLU A 128 -6.81 -47.56 4.46
CA GLU A 128 -7.67 -46.49 4.97
C GLU A 128 -7.74 -45.30 4.01
N ILE A 129 -6.59 -44.91 3.43
CA ILE A 129 -6.52 -43.82 2.46
C ILE A 129 -7.36 -44.16 1.21
N ALA A 130 -7.17 -45.35 0.65
CA ALA A 130 -7.85 -45.78 -0.57
C ALA A 130 -9.38 -45.82 -0.43
N GLY A 131 -9.88 -46.09 0.78
CA GLY A 131 -11.31 -46.10 1.09
C GLY A 131 -11.93 -44.74 1.40
N THR A 132 -11.18 -43.64 1.37
CA THR A 132 -11.64 -42.31 1.83
C THR A 132 -11.96 -41.37 0.65
N SER A 133 -13.17 -40.80 0.64
CA SER A 133 -13.57 -39.70 -0.26
C SER A 133 -13.64 -38.39 0.53
N VAL A 134 -13.07 -37.31 -0.02
CA VAL A 134 -13.00 -36.00 0.66
C VAL A 134 -13.55 -34.91 -0.25
N HIS A 135 -14.46 -34.09 0.28
CA HIS A 135 -15.04 -32.94 -0.43
C HIS A 135 -14.52 -31.65 0.15
N THR A 136 -13.91 -30.81 -0.68
CA THR A 136 -13.29 -29.58 -0.19
C THR A 136 -13.19 -28.50 -1.26
N ASN A 137 -12.96 -27.28 -0.80
CA ASN A 137 -12.66 -26.14 -1.67
C ASN A 137 -11.21 -26.21 -2.19
N ARG A 138 -10.92 -25.49 -3.27
CA ARG A 138 -9.59 -25.49 -3.90
C ARG A 138 -8.47 -24.97 -2.99
N ALA A 139 -8.76 -23.95 -2.19
CA ALA A 139 -7.77 -23.29 -1.32
C ALA A 139 -7.22 -24.21 -0.20
N PRO A 140 -8.05 -24.89 0.62
CA PRO A 140 -7.55 -25.79 1.66
C PRO A 140 -6.85 -27.03 1.07
N LEU A 141 -7.30 -27.51 -0.09
CA LEU A 141 -6.60 -28.58 -0.81
C LEU A 141 -5.19 -28.14 -1.22
N MET A 142 -5.06 -26.98 -1.86
CA MET A 142 -3.76 -26.40 -2.24
C MET A 142 -2.84 -26.14 -1.04
N LEU A 143 -3.42 -25.73 0.09
CA LEU A 143 -2.67 -25.53 1.33
C LEU A 143 -2.04 -26.86 1.81
N ALA A 144 -2.81 -27.96 1.82
CA ALA A 144 -2.31 -29.28 2.19
C ALA A 144 -1.17 -29.76 1.26
N PHE A 145 -1.33 -29.55 -0.06
CA PHE A 145 -0.28 -29.83 -1.06
C PHE A 145 1.03 -29.13 -0.75
N ALA A 146 0.98 -27.81 -0.51
CA ALA A 146 2.17 -27.00 -0.29
C ALA A 146 2.87 -27.33 1.04
N VAL A 147 2.12 -27.59 2.11
CA VAL A 147 2.69 -27.93 3.43
C VAL A 147 3.49 -29.24 3.38
N GLU A 148 2.94 -30.30 2.77
CA GLU A 148 3.66 -31.57 2.65
C GLU A 148 4.79 -31.49 1.62
N LEU A 149 4.63 -30.74 0.52
CA LEU A 149 5.70 -30.57 -0.48
C LEU A 149 6.95 -29.93 0.14
N LEU A 150 6.76 -28.87 0.93
CA LEU A 150 7.86 -28.15 1.58
C LEU A 150 8.66 -29.02 2.55
N ARG A 151 8.08 -30.12 3.06
CA ARG A 151 8.83 -31.11 3.87
C ARG A 151 9.98 -31.75 3.08
N PHE A 152 9.79 -31.93 1.78
CA PHE A 152 10.77 -32.59 0.91
C PHE A 152 11.62 -31.58 0.14
N THR A 153 11.06 -30.43 -0.22
CA THR A 153 11.78 -29.41 -1.00
C THR A 153 12.58 -28.44 -0.13
N MET A 154 12.19 -28.26 1.14
CA MET A 154 12.82 -27.38 2.12
C MET A 154 12.79 -28.05 3.53
N PRO A 155 13.45 -29.21 3.70
CA PRO A 155 13.38 -30.02 4.93
C PRO A 155 13.87 -29.29 6.19
N GLU A 156 14.72 -28.28 6.03
CA GLU A 156 15.21 -27.43 7.11
C GLU A 156 14.14 -26.51 7.71
N GLN A 157 12.99 -26.35 7.04
CA GLN A 157 11.92 -25.49 7.51
C GLN A 157 11.04 -26.20 8.55
N PRO A 158 10.92 -25.66 9.79
CA PRO A 158 10.00 -26.19 10.79
C PRO A 158 8.54 -26.08 10.33
N LEU A 159 7.62 -26.77 11.02
CA LEU A 159 6.22 -26.88 10.58
C LEU A 159 5.54 -25.51 10.51
N SER A 160 5.80 -24.63 11.47
CA SER A 160 5.33 -23.25 11.45
C SER A 160 5.78 -22.46 10.21
N SER A 161 7.05 -22.59 9.81
CA SER A 161 7.59 -21.98 8.59
C SER A 161 6.92 -22.55 7.34
N ARG A 162 6.74 -23.88 7.28
CA ARG A 162 6.05 -24.54 6.17
C ARG A 162 4.58 -24.09 6.05
N LEU A 163 3.86 -23.97 7.15
CA LEU A 163 2.50 -23.44 7.20
C LEU A 163 2.41 -21.98 6.72
N SER A 164 3.38 -21.15 7.11
CA SER A 164 3.46 -19.75 6.68
C SER A 164 3.71 -19.62 5.17
N LEU A 165 4.72 -20.33 4.66
CA LEU A 165 5.07 -20.36 3.23
C LEU A 165 3.92 -20.91 2.38
N ALA A 166 3.29 -22.00 2.81
CA ALA A 166 2.16 -22.60 2.12
C ALA A 166 0.94 -21.66 2.05
N GLN A 167 0.65 -20.93 3.13
CA GLN A 167 -0.42 -19.93 3.14
C GLN A 167 -0.13 -18.78 2.16
N ALA A 168 1.13 -18.37 2.02
CA ALA A 168 1.55 -17.36 1.07
C ALA A 168 1.32 -17.81 -0.38
N VAL A 169 1.60 -19.08 -0.69
CA VAL A 169 1.33 -19.69 -2.01
C VAL A 169 -0.17 -19.66 -2.31
N VAL A 170 -1.02 -20.03 -1.36
CA VAL A 170 -2.49 -19.99 -1.53
C VAL A 170 -2.97 -18.54 -1.77
N SER A 171 -2.44 -17.59 -1.00
CA SER A 171 -2.76 -16.17 -1.15
C SER A 171 -2.34 -15.64 -2.53
N ALA A 172 -1.12 -15.94 -2.98
CA ALA A 172 -0.62 -15.55 -4.30
C ALA A 172 -1.47 -16.13 -5.46
N ASN A 173 -1.90 -17.39 -5.34
CA ASN A 173 -2.74 -18.03 -6.36
C ASN A 173 -4.17 -17.48 -6.37
N SER A 174 -4.76 -17.21 -5.20
CA SER A 174 -6.05 -16.54 -5.09
C SER A 174 -6.01 -15.16 -5.74
N ARG A 175 -4.93 -14.38 -5.52
CA ARG A 175 -4.73 -13.07 -6.16
C ARG A 175 -4.63 -13.16 -7.67
N SER A 176 -3.76 -14.02 -8.22
CA SER A 176 -3.66 -14.17 -9.67
C SER A 176 -4.99 -14.56 -10.31
N LYS A 177 -5.80 -15.37 -9.60
CA LYS A 177 -7.14 -15.72 -10.05
C LYS A 177 -8.11 -14.53 -9.96
N ALA A 178 -8.14 -13.78 -8.86
CA ALA A 178 -8.97 -12.58 -8.72
C ALA A 178 -8.62 -11.53 -9.78
N VAL A 179 -7.33 -11.36 -10.09
CA VAL A 179 -6.85 -10.52 -11.19
C VAL A 179 -7.33 -11.03 -12.53
N SER A 180 -7.18 -12.33 -12.82
CA SER A 180 -7.66 -12.91 -14.08
C SER A 180 -9.18 -12.81 -14.27
N LEU A 181 -9.93 -12.76 -13.17
CA LEU A 181 -11.40 -12.61 -13.16
C LEU A 181 -11.85 -11.15 -13.10
N GLY A 182 -10.94 -10.18 -13.09
CA GLY A 182 -11.25 -8.75 -12.96
C GLY A 182 -11.83 -8.34 -11.60
N LEU A 183 -11.74 -9.22 -10.59
CA LEU A 183 -12.21 -8.96 -9.21
C LEU A 183 -11.15 -8.25 -8.35
N ALA A 184 -9.89 -8.22 -8.81
CA ALA A 184 -8.80 -7.50 -8.18
C ALA A 184 -7.90 -6.86 -9.25
N ASN A 185 -7.31 -5.71 -8.95
CA ASN A 185 -6.40 -5.05 -9.87
C ASN A 185 -5.02 -5.73 -9.86
N ALA A 186 -4.45 -5.96 -11.04
CA ALA A 186 -3.11 -6.54 -11.21
C ALA A 186 -1.99 -5.71 -10.54
N GLN A 187 -2.25 -4.44 -10.25
CA GLN A 187 -1.31 -3.49 -9.67
C GLN A 187 -1.21 -3.55 -8.13
N ALA A 188 -1.95 -4.44 -7.45
CA ALA A 188 -1.91 -4.59 -5.99
C ALA A 188 -0.62 -5.25 -5.44
N GLU A 189 0.40 -5.46 -6.28
CA GLU A 189 1.77 -5.67 -5.81
C GLU A 189 2.45 -4.30 -5.66
N ASP A 190 2.12 -3.61 -4.57
CA ASP A 190 2.87 -2.45 -4.12
C ASP A 190 4.32 -2.89 -3.84
N GLY A 191 5.22 -2.65 -4.80
CA GLY A 191 6.65 -2.97 -4.73
C GLY A 191 7.37 -2.36 -3.51
N SER A 192 6.76 -1.40 -2.82
CA SER A 192 7.37 -0.67 -1.72
C SER A 192 7.71 -1.51 -0.46
N TRP A 193 7.01 -2.62 -0.18
CA TRP A 193 7.28 -3.43 1.04
C TRP A 193 8.06 -4.72 0.78
N GLY A 194 8.06 -5.19 -0.47
CA GLY A 194 8.76 -6.42 -0.88
C GLY A 194 10.10 -6.18 -1.59
N GLU A 195 10.40 -4.94 -1.99
CA GLU A 195 11.69 -4.58 -2.57
C GLU A 195 12.82 -4.67 -1.53
N GLY A 196 13.86 -5.43 -1.86
CA GLY A 196 15.03 -5.67 -0.99
C GLY A 196 14.89 -6.83 0.00
N GLN A 197 13.70 -7.40 0.17
CA GLN A 197 13.49 -8.60 1.00
C GLN A 197 13.84 -9.89 0.21
N PRO A 198 14.37 -10.93 0.88
CA PRO A 198 14.68 -12.20 0.21
C PRO A 198 13.40 -12.85 -0.33
N LYS A 199 13.51 -13.55 -1.47
CA LYS A 199 12.41 -14.27 -2.10
C LYS A 199 12.75 -15.74 -2.26
N VAL A 200 11.78 -16.61 -2.05
CA VAL A 200 11.87 -18.06 -2.29
C VAL A 200 10.84 -18.48 -3.32
N THR A 201 11.11 -19.54 -4.07
CA THR A 201 10.14 -20.07 -5.04
C THR A 201 9.49 -21.33 -4.48
N VAL A 202 8.16 -21.34 -4.40
CA VAL A 202 7.38 -22.49 -3.95
C VAL A 202 6.20 -22.68 -4.92
N MET A 203 6.06 -23.90 -5.46
CA MET A 203 5.09 -24.26 -6.50
C MET A 203 5.06 -23.26 -7.67
N GLY A 204 6.24 -22.86 -8.14
CA GLY A 204 6.41 -21.87 -9.21
C GLY A 204 6.00 -20.42 -8.86
N ARG A 205 5.77 -20.10 -7.57
CA ARG A 205 5.46 -18.75 -7.09
C ARG A 205 6.63 -18.16 -6.32
N SER A 206 6.99 -16.92 -6.65
CA SER A 206 7.97 -16.15 -5.87
C SER A 206 7.30 -15.56 -4.62
N ILE A 207 7.76 -15.98 -3.44
CA ILE A 207 7.24 -15.60 -2.13
C ILE A 207 8.31 -14.76 -1.43
N THR A 208 7.95 -13.56 -1.00
CA THR A 208 8.83 -12.72 -0.18
C THR A 208 8.88 -13.25 1.26
N VAL A 209 10.08 -13.42 1.79
CA VAL A 209 10.32 -14.04 3.11
C VAL A 209 11.16 -13.15 4.02
N LEU A 210 11.12 -13.47 5.31
CA LEU A 210 11.94 -12.89 6.36
C LEU A 210 12.64 -14.01 7.13
N LYS A 211 13.92 -13.84 7.47
CA LYS A 211 14.65 -14.80 8.28
C LYS A 211 14.08 -14.86 9.71
N ARG A 212 14.03 -16.07 10.26
CA ARG A 212 13.69 -16.33 11.66
C ARG A 212 14.95 -16.27 12.53
N GLY A 213 14.89 -15.52 13.61
CA GLY A 213 16.00 -15.37 14.56
C GLY A 213 15.98 -16.39 15.71
N ASP A 214 14.91 -17.17 15.83
CA ASP A 214 14.64 -18.13 16.91
C ASP A 214 15.14 -19.56 16.59
N TYR A 215 15.69 -19.82 15.40
CA TYR A 215 16.20 -21.14 14.98
C TYR A 215 17.64 -21.04 14.50
N HIS A 216 18.57 -21.65 15.24
CA HIS A 216 19.93 -21.90 14.80
C HIS A 216 20.13 -23.41 14.60
N THR A 217 20.27 -23.84 13.35
CA THR A 217 20.61 -25.22 13.03
C THR A 217 22.05 -25.46 13.50
N GLN A 218 22.22 -26.23 14.58
CA GLN A 218 23.54 -26.77 14.94
C GLN A 218 23.97 -27.72 13.81
N GLN A 219 25.04 -27.37 13.09
CA GLN A 219 25.69 -28.32 12.20
C GLN A 219 26.34 -29.40 13.05
N GLU A 220 25.68 -30.56 13.17
CA GLU A 220 26.34 -31.78 13.63
C GLU A 220 27.40 -32.18 12.59
N GLY A 221 28.63 -32.34 13.07
CA GLY A 221 29.80 -32.53 12.24
C GLY A 221 29.85 -33.88 11.54
N ASP A 222 30.67 -33.94 10.49
CA ASP A 222 31.35 -35.18 10.19
C ASP A 222 32.83 -34.93 9.95
N THR A 223 33.61 -35.79 10.62
CA THR A 223 35.05 -35.74 10.75
C THR A 223 35.59 -36.81 9.82
N THR A 224 36.44 -36.49 8.87
CA THR A 224 37.50 -37.44 8.44
C THR A 224 38.57 -36.71 7.63
N ALA A 225 39.80 -36.80 8.15
CA ALA A 225 41.02 -36.33 7.54
C ALA A 225 41.49 -37.28 6.43
N ALA A 226 42.07 -36.72 5.35
CA ALA A 226 43.15 -37.37 4.61
C ALA A 226 43.97 -36.35 3.79
N THR A 227 45.21 -36.17 4.24
CA THR A 227 46.33 -35.51 3.57
C THR A 227 46.74 -36.25 2.29
N THR A 228 46.92 -35.56 1.16
CA THR A 228 48.05 -35.88 0.25
C THR A 228 48.43 -34.71 -0.65
N THR A 229 49.70 -34.36 -0.54
CA THR A 229 50.51 -33.46 -1.37
C THR A 229 50.83 -34.14 -2.71
N ALA A 230 50.67 -33.44 -3.85
CA ALA A 230 51.56 -33.58 -5.01
C ALA A 230 51.31 -32.50 -6.06
N THR A 231 52.39 -31.80 -6.37
CA THR A 231 52.57 -30.82 -7.44
C THR A 231 52.93 -31.54 -8.74
N SER A 232 52.23 -31.30 -9.86
CA SER A 232 52.88 -31.17 -11.16
C SER A 232 52.03 -30.45 -12.21
N THR A 233 52.77 -29.72 -13.03
CA THR A 233 52.46 -28.59 -13.88
C THR A 233 51.99 -29.00 -15.28
N GLN A 234 50.96 -28.30 -15.79
CA GLN A 234 50.64 -27.96 -17.20
C GLN A 234 50.33 -29.12 -18.20
N GLN A 235 49.28 -29.07 -19.02
CA GLN A 235 48.95 -27.97 -19.93
C GLN A 235 47.51 -28.08 -20.52
N LYS A 236 46.86 -26.91 -20.63
CA LYS A 236 45.90 -26.49 -21.68
C LYS A 236 44.56 -27.24 -21.87
N GLN A 237 43.53 -26.73 -21.18
CA GLN A 237 42.29 -26.14 -21.74
C GLN A 237 41.36 -25.78 -20.57
N SER A 238 41.28 -24.50 -20.20
CA SER A 238 40.45 -24.08 -19.04
C SER A 238 39.59 -22.86 -19.38
N SER A 239 38.29 -23.12 -19.42
CA SER A 239 37.21 -22.17 -19.23
C SER A 239 37.48 -21.29 -18.01
N THR A 240 37.54 -19.97 -18.21
CA THR A 240 37.78 -18.98 -17.16
C THR A 240 36.63 -18.94 -16.16
N THR A 241 36.83 -19.59 -15.01
CA THR A 241 36.14 -19.28 -13.75
C THR A 241 36.77 -18.01 -13.15
N THR A 242 36.05 -16.88 -13.16
CA THR A 242 36.51 -15.63 -12.54
C THR A 242 36.39 -15.73 -11.01
N LYS A 243 37.52 -15.59 -10.29
CA LYS A 243 37.54 -15.36 -8.83
C LYS A 243 36.78 -14.06 -8.53
N SER A 244 35.85 -14.09 -7.58
CA SER A 244 35.09 -12.90 -7.16
C SER A 244 36.01 -11.89 -6.47
N SER A 245 35.90 -10.62 -6.86
CA SER A 245 36.60 -9.49 -6.21
C SER A 245 36.04 -9.26 -4.80
N PRO A 246 36.85 -8.91 -3.80
CA PRO A 246 36.39 -8.58 -2.44
C PRO A 246 35.65 -7.22 -2.37
N TRP A 247 35.54 -6.53 -3.50
CA TRP A 247 34.92 -5.21 -3.61
C TRP A 247 33.50 -5.31 -4.12
N THR A 248 32.58 -4.69 -3.38
CA THR A 248 31.23 -4.41 -3.86
C THR A 248 31.21 -3.04 -4.54
N THR A 249 30.62 -2.94 -5.72
CA THR A 249 30.68 -1.74 -6.56
C THR A 249 29.28 -1.18 -6.81
N SER A 250 29.11 0.13 -6.71
CA SER A 250 27.86 0.81 -7.06
C SER A 250 27.62 0.78 -8.57
N SER A 251 26.39 1.11 -8.99
CA SER A 251 26.16 1.56 -10.37
C SER A 251 27.05 2.75 -10.73
N GLN A 252 27.44 2.81 -12.01
CA GLN A 252 28.20 3.92 -12.56
C GLN A 252 27.23 5.03 -12.97
N ILE A 253 27.42 6.23 -12.44
CA ILE A 253 26.57 7.39 -12.73
C ILE A 253 27.37 8.39 -13.56
N THR A 254 26.88 8.70 -14.76
CA THR A 254 27.46 9.72 -15.64
C THR A 254 26.51 10.92 -15.74
N PHE A 255 27.03 12.12 -15.47
CA PHE A 255 26.28 13.38 -15.55
C PHE A 255 27.21 14.49 -16.06
N LYS A 256 26.77 15.21 -17.11
CA LYS A 256 27.55 16.25 -17.80
C LYS A 256 29.00 15.80 -18.07
N SER A 257 29.11 14.63 -18.71
CA SER A 257 30.37 13.95 -19.07
C SER A 257 31.27 13.54 -17.89
N SER A 258 30.95 13.92 -16.65
CA SER A 258 31.66 13.45 -15.46
C SER A 258 31.05 12.12 -14.99
N THR A 259 31.90 11.19 -14.55
CA THR A 259 31.44 9.85 -14.17
C THR A 259 31.90 9.47 -12.78
N PHE A 260 31.02 8.83 -12.01
CA PHE A 260 31.22 8.47 -10.61
C PHE A 260 30.96 6.98 -10.38
N VAL A 261 31.81 6.34 -9.59
CA VAL A 261 31.65 4.95 -9.13
C VAL A 261 32.19 4.84 -7.70
N ALA A 262 31.43 4.22 -6.80
CA ALA A 262 31.89 3.91 -5.45
C ALA A 262 32.14 2.41 -5.29
N ARG A 263 33.18 2.05 -4.54
CA ARG A 263 33.51 0.67 -4.19
C ARG A 263 33.68 0.55 -2.70
N VAL A 264 33.19 -0.54 -2.12
CA VAL A 264 33.30 -0.82 -0.69
C VAL A 264 33.83 -2.23 -0.45
N ALA A 265 34.72 -2.37 0.52
CA ALA A 265 35.21 -3.65 1.01
C ALA A 265 35.10 -3.71 2.53
N ASN A 266 34.92 -4.91 3.07
CA ASN A 266 34.99 -5.13 4.51
C ASN A 266 36.43 -4.93 5.01
N LEU A 267 36.55 -4.42 6.22
CA LEU A 267 37.83 -4.09 6.82
C LEU A 267 37.81 -4.46 8.30
N GLU A 268 38.65 -5.41 8.70
CA GLU A 268 38.74 -5.86 10.10
C GLU A 268 39.78 -5.07 10.90
N HIS A 269 40.86 -4.67 10.23
CA HIS A 269 41.97 -3.95 10.86
C HIS A 269 42.39 -2.71 10.06
N PRO A 270 42.65 -1.55 10.71
CA PRO A 270 43.04 -0.34 9.99
C PRO A 270 44.28 -0.49 9.10
N SER A 271 45.22 -1.37 9.47
CA SER A 271 46.44 -1.65 8.71
C SER A 271 46.17 -2.28 7.35
N GLU A 272 45.00 -2.90 7.16
CA GLU A 272 44.62 -3.57 5.91
C GLU A 272 44.10 -2.59 4.85
N ALA A 273 43.58 -1.41 5.25
CA ALA A 273 42.91 -0.46 4.36
C ALA A 273 43.81 -0.04 3.18
N THR A 274 45.05 0.36 3.47
CA THR A 274 46.02 0.78 2.47
C THR A 274 46.41 -0.37 1.53
N SER A 275 46.45 -1.60 2.03
CA SER A 275 46.74 -2.80 1.22
C SER A 275 45.60 -3.09 0.24
N LEU A 276 44.35 -3.03 0.73
CA LEU A 276 43.15 -3.23 -0.10
C LEU A 276 43.04 -2.18 -1.19
N ILE A 277 43.22 -0.89 -0.87
CA ILE A 277 43.16 0.20 -1.85
C ILE A 277 44.26 0.02 -2.92
N ARG A 278 45.49 -0.31 -2.52
CA ARG A 278 46.58 -0.57 -3.47
C ARG A 278 46.29 -1.77 -4.37
N SER A 279 45.71 -2.84 -3.80
CA SER A 279 45.28 -4.03 -4.53
C SER A 279 44.20 -3.67 -5.55
N LEU A 280 43.20 -2.87 -5.17
CA LEU A 280 42.14 -2.40 -6.06
C LEU A 280 42.71 -1.65 -7.27
N LEU A 281 43.55 -0.64 -7.04
CA LEU A 281 44.17 0.15 -8.11
C LEU A 281 45.09 -0.68 -9.01
N SER A 282 45.69 -1.75 -8.48
CA SER A 282 46.52 -2.68 -9.27
C SER A 282 45.66 -3.64 -10.11
N SER A 283 44.53 -4.11 -9.55
CA SER A 283 43.61 -5.03 -10.21
C SER A 283 42.77 -4.36 -11.30
N GLU A 284 42.48 -3.07 -11.15
CA GLU A 284 41.70 -2.27 -12.08
C GLU A 284 42.51 -1.05 -12.58
N PRO A 285 43.39 -1.23 -13.59
CA PRO A 285 44.30 -0.17 -14.04
C PRO A 285 43.60 1.11 -14.52
N HIS A 286 42.37 1.01 -15.01
CA HIS A 286 41.58 2.16 -15.45
C HIS A 286 41.29 3.15 -14.31
N LEU A 287 41.29 2.71 -13.04
CA LEU A 287 41.14 3.58 -11.88
C LEU A 287 42.34 4.49 -11.66
N GLN A 288 43.54 4.05 -12.05
CA GLN A 288 44.77 4.87 -11.95
C GLN A 288 44.73 6.09 -12.88
N THR A 289 43.94 6.01 -13.95
CA THR A 289 43.74 7.12 -14.90
C THR A 289 42.56 8.03 -14.54
N ALA A 290 41.86 7.75 -13.44
CA ALA A 290 40.76 8.58 -12.98
C ALA A 290 41.26 9.94 -12.47
N SER A 291 40.39 10.94 -12.52
CA SER A 291 40.73 12.29 -12.06
C SER A 291 40.92 12.35 -10.55
N HIS A 292 40.07 11.61 -9.80
CA HIS A 292 40.13 11.51 -8.34
C HIS A 292 39.71 10.11 -7.87
N ASN A 293 40.39 9.57 -6.86
CA ASN A 293 40.11 8.34 -6.13
C ASN A 293 40.11 8.63 -4.62
N ALA A 294 39.14 9.40 -4.16
CA ALA A 294 38.96 9.72 -2.75
C ALA A 294 38.55 8.46 -1.95
N TRP A 295 38.96 8.35 -0.68
CA TRP A 295 38.61 7.20 0.14
C TRP A 295 38.40 7.55 1.61
N GLY A 296 37.68 6.68 2.32
CA GLY A 296 37.47 6.78 3.76
C GLY A 296 37.18 5.42 4.38
N TYR A 297 37.62 5.18 5.61
CA TYR A 297 37.33 3.96 6.35
C TYR A 297 36.92 4.22 7.80
N ARG A 298 36.16 3.29 8.36
CA ARG A 298 35.77 3.26 9.78
C ARG A 298 35.95 1.84 10.31
N VAL A 299 36.69 1.66 11.42
CA VAL A 299 36.90 0.35 12.05
C VAL A 299 36.68 0.43 13.55
N ASN A 300 35.88 -0.49 14.09
CA ASN A 300 35.63 -0.59 15.52
C ASN A 300 36.82 -1.29 16.20
N ARG A 301 37.35 -0.69 17.28
CA ARG A 301 38.31 -1.40 18.11
C ARG A 301 37.57 -2.34 19.06
N ALA A 302 37.90 -3.62 19.03
CA ALA A 302 37.52 -4.54 20.10
C ALA A 302 38.22 -4.09 21.40
N VAL A 303 37.44 -3.80 22.44
CA VAL A 303 37.98 -3.56 23.78
C VAL A 303 38.33 -4.92 24.38
N PRO A 304 39.59 -5.19 24.75
CA PRO A 304 39.91 -6.39 25.51
C PRO A 304 39.19 -6.29 26.86
N GLY A 305 38.17 -7.14 27.09
CA GLY A 305 37.47 -7.20 28.38
C GLY A 305 35.98 -6.79 28.40
N GLY A 306 35.29 -6.66 27.25
CA GLY A 306 33.82 -6.71 27.23
C GLY A 306 33.05 -5.47 27.73
N GLY A 307 33.55 -4.25 27.47
CA GLY A 307 32.78 -3.01 27.65
C GLY A 307 32.19 -2.49 26.33
N GLU A 308 30.95 -2.00 26.34
CA GLU A 308 30.10 -1.66 25.17
C GLU A 308 30.46 -0.37 24.39
N THR A 309 31.63 0.23 24.58
CA THR A 309 32.06 1.38 23.76
C THR A 309 33.45 1.15 23.16
N GLY A 310 33.47 0.46 22.03
CA GLY A 310 34.66 0.33 21.18
C GLY A 310 34.99 1.66 20.51
N ASP A 311 36.17 2.19 20.79
CA ASP A 311 36.73 3.38 20.14
C ASP A 311 36.79 3.18 18.61
N VAL A 312 36.09 4.02 17.83
CA VAL A 312 35.99 3.90 16.37
C VAL A 312 37.12 4.68 15.73
N ARG A 313 38.01 3.99 15.00
CA ARG A 313 39.06 4.67 14.23
C ARG A 313 38.57 4.99 12.83
N GLU A 314 38.79 6.24 12.44
CA GLU A 314 38.38 6.78 11.15
C GLU A 314 39.56 7.50 10.49
N ALA A 315 39.69 7.36 9.18
CA ALA A 315 40.63 8.14 8.37
C ALA A 315 40.09 8.27 6.94
N CYS A 316 40.49 9.32 6.25
CA CYS A 316 40.08 9.60 4.88
C CYS A 316 41.13 10.39 4.10
N GLU A 317 41.00 10.40 2.78
CA GLU A 317 41.83 11.15 1.82
C GLU A 317 40.94 11.68 0.69
N ASP A 318 41.17 12.93 0.30
CA ASP A 318 40.34 13.66 -0.67
C ASP A 318 40.79 13.41 -2.13
N ASP A 319 42.05 13.04 -2.34
CA ASP A 319 42.69 12.88 -3.66
C ASP A 319 42.43 14.06 -4.62
N GLY A 320 42.57 15.30 -4.11
CA GLY A 320 42.38 16.53 -4.88
C GLY A 320 40.92 17.00 -5.04
N GLU A 321 39.92 16.19 -4.69
CA GLU A 321 38.52 16.59 -4.62
C GLU A 321 38.21 17.13 -3.21
N SER A 322 38.48 18.41 -2.96
CA SER A 322 38.43 19.00 -1.62
C SER A 322 37.13 18.73 -0.85
N GLY A 323 37.26 18.11 0.33
CA GLY A 323 36.18 17.75 1.25
C GLY A 323 35.54 16.38 1.00
N CYS A 324 35.99 15.63 -0.01
CA CYS A 324 35.37 14.36 -0.41
C CYS A 324 35.59 13.21 0.58
N GLY A 325 36.76 13.11 1.19
CA GLY A 325 37.09 12.11 2.21
C GLY A 325 36.25 12.26 3.47
N GLU A 326 36.18 13.47 4.04
CA GLU A 326 35.31 13.74 5.20
C GLU A 326 33.83 13.56 4.86
N PHE A 327 33.43 13.87 3.63
CA PHE A 327 32.08 13.59 3.13
C PHE A 327 31.77 12.09 3.12
N ILE A 328 32.69 11.23 2.66
CA ILE A 328 32.55 9.77 2.71
C ILE A 328 32.41 9.29 4.17
N LEU A 329 33.27 9.77 5.08
CA LEU A 329 33.18 9.41 6.51
C LEU A 329 31.83 9.81 7.12
N ARG A 330 31.33 11.01 6.81
CA ARG A 330 30.01 11.46 7.26
C ARG A 330 28.90 10.51 6.80
N LEU A 331 28.91 10.08 5.54
CA LEU A 331 27.91 9.12 5.03
C LEU A 331 28.01 7.75 5.73
N MET A 332 29.22 7.29 6.02
CA MET A 332 29.41 6.04 6.76
C MET A 332 28.95 6.17 8.22
N ARG A 333 29.10 7.34 8.87
CA ARG A 333 28.56 7.64 10.20
C ARG A 333 27.03 7.70 10.19
N GLU A 334 26.44 8.44 9.26
CA GLU A 334 24.98 8.55 9.07
C GLU A 334 24.34 7.16 8.85
N SER A 335 25.03 6.28 8.12
CA SER A 335 24.56 4.92 7.85
C SER A 335 24.83 3.92 8.99
N GLY A 336 25.50 4.35 10.06
CA GLY A 336 25.89 3.46 11.17
C GLY A 336 26.90 2.37 10.76
N VAL A 337 27.59 2.53 9.63
CA VAL A 337 28.43 1.49 9.04
C VAL A 337 29.86 1.60 9.57
N ALA A 338 30.33 0.53 10.23
CA ALA A 338 31.71 0.35 10.64
C ALA A 338 32.32 -0.91 9.99
N ASN A 339 33.62 -1.11 10.21
CA ASN A 339 34.44 -2.20 9.67
C ASN A 339 34.44 -2.27 8.14
N ALA A 340 34.62 -1.13 7.47
CA ALA A 340 34.80 -1.06 6.02
C ALA A 340 35.63 0.11 5.55
N VAL A 341 36.08 -0.02 4.30
CA VAL A 341 36.72 1.01 3.49
C VAL A 341 35.86 1.30 2.25
N VAL A 342 35.68 2.57 1.93
CA VAL A 342 35.01 3.06 0.72
C VAL A 342 36.01 3.81 -0.14
N VAL A 343 36.02 3.53 -1.44
CA VAL A 343 36.78 4.26 -2.46
C VAL A 343 35.80 4.82 -3.48
N LEU A 344 35.80 6.13 -3.65
CA LEU A 344 34.96 6.85 -4.61
C LEU A 344 35.84 7.38 -5.74
N THR A 345 35.61 6.84 -6.94
CA THR A 345 36.33 7.22 -8.15
C THR A 345 35.50 8.18 -8.97
N ARG A 346 36.14 9.28 -9.43
CA ARG A 346 35.57 10.26 -10.34
C ARG A 346 36.44 10.44 -11.58
N TRP A 347 35.81 10.43 -12.75
CA TRP A 347 36.38 10.94 -14.00
C TRP A 347 35.76 12.29 -14.33
N PHE A 348 36.58 13.33 -14.46
CA PHE A 348 36.14 14.68 -14.78
C PHE A 348 35.85 14.84 -16.28
N GLY A 349 34.65 15.31 -16.60
CA GLY A 349 34.15 15.44 -17.97
C GLY A 349 34.40 16.77 -18.67
N GLY A 350 35.13 17.72 -18.04
CA GLY A 350 35.37 19.05 -18.60
C GLY A 350 34.46 20.16 -18.05
N GLU A 351 33.34 19.83 -17.40
CA GLU A 351 32.39 20.81 -16.84
C GLU A 351 32.34 20.79 -15.30
N MET A 352 32.36 21.98 -14.69
CA MET A 352 32.22 22.13 -13.24
C MET A 352 30.78 21.88 -12.81
N LEU A 353 30.56 20.81 -12.04
CA LEU A 353 29.23 20.39 -11.58
C LEU A 353 28.67 21.19 -10.38
N GLY A 354 29.50 22.00 -9.71
CA GLY A 354 29.06 22.73 -8.51
C GLY A 354 28.48 21.80 -7.42
N PRO A 355 27.37 22.16 -6.76
CA PRO A 355 26.73 21.35 -5.72
C PRO A 355 26.24 19.97 -6.17
N ASP A 356 25.91 19.79 -7.46
CA ASP A 356 25.37 18.52 -7.98
C ASP A 356 26.33 17.35 -7.80
N ARG A 357 27.65 17.60 -7.81
CA ARG A 357 28.65 16.55 -7.58
C ARG A 357 28.41 15.83 -6.25
N TRP A 358 28.06 16.57 -5.19
CA TRP A 358 27.83 16.00 -3.86
C TRP A 358 26.60 15.10 -3.82
N ARG A 359 25.55 15.44 -4.56
CA ARG A 359 24.34 14.61 -4.68
C ARG A 359 24.64 13.29 -5.39
N LEU A 360 25.42 13.33 -6.48
CA LEU A 360 25.81 12.14 -7.24
C LEU A 360 26.74 11.23 -6.42
N MET A 361 27.76 11.81 -5.79
CA MET A 361 28.67 11.09 -4.89
C MET A 361 27.92 10.43 -3.74
N ARG A 362 26.95 11.12 -3.11
CA ARG A 362 26.08 10.53 -2.07
C ARG A 362 25.37 9.29 -2.57
N THR A 363 24.77 9.39 -3.77
CA THR A 363 24.02 8.28 -4.37
C THR A 363 24.91 7.05 -4.56
N CYS A 364 26.08 7.22 -5.20
CA CYS A 364 27.02 6.12 -5.43
C CYS A 364 27.50 5.50 -4.10
N VAL A 365 27.92 6.32 -3.12
CA VAL A 365 28.44 5.83 -1.84
C VAL A 365 27.37 5.12 -1.03
N THR A 366 26.15 5.66 -0.95
CA THR A 366 25.03 5.02 -0.24
C THR A 366 24.61 3.71 -0.92
N GLU A 367 24.58 3.67 -2.26
CA GLU A 367 24.32 2.44 -3.01
C GLU A 367 25.38 1.37 -2.72
N ALA A 368 26.68 1.69 -2.87
CA ALA A 368 27.76 0.75 -2.56
C ALA A 368 27.70 0.24 -1.12
N LEU A 369 27.51 1.12 -0.14
CA LEU A 369 27.35 0.75 1.28
C LEU A 369 26.15 -0.19 1.49
N SER A 370 25.04 0.02 0.77
CA SER A 370 23.85 -0.84 0.85
C SER A 370 24.02 -2.20 0.16
N GLU A 371 24.85 -2.25 -0.89
CA GLU A 371 25.19 -3.48 -1.61
C GLU A 371 26.21 -4.33 -0.85
N ARG A 372 27.02 -3.75 0.05
CA ARG A 372 28.11 -4.45 0.80
C ARG A 372 27.66 -5.73 1.51
N LEU A 373 26.40 -5.81 1.93
CA LEU A 373 25.80 -6.95 2.62
C LEU A 373 24.89 -7.79 1.70
N ARG A 374 24.80 -7.44 0.42
CA ARG A 374 24.11 -8.23 -0.60
C ARG A 374 25.09 -9.27 -1.14
N LEU A 375 24.80 -10.53 -0.88
CA LEU A 375 25.52 -11.64 -1.48
C LEU A 375 25.40 -11.54 -3.03
N PRO A 376 26.47 -11.82 -3.78
CA PRO A 376 26.47 -11.68 -5.23
C PRO A 376 25.38 -12.55 -5.87
N ARG A 377 24.63 -11.95 -6.82
CA ARG A 377 23.53 -12.56 -7.57
C ARG A 377 23.86 -13.97 -8.06
N GLY A 378 23.19 -14.94 -7.45
CA GLY A 378 23.08 -16.34 -7.85
C GLY A 378 22.37 -17.05 -6.71
N GLU A 379 21.25 -17.71 -7.00
CA GLU A 379 20.42 -18.56 -6.12
C GLU A 379 20.86 -18.63 -4.65
N VAL A 380 20.05 -18.05 -3.75
CA VAL A 380 20.23 -18.30 -2.31
C VAL A 380 19.93 -19.77 -2.07
N ALA A 381 20.98 -20.59 -1.96
CA ALA A 381 20.95 -21.75 -1.09
C ALA A 381 20.56 -21.24 0.31
N HIS A 382 19.43 -21.71 0.83
CA HIS A 382 19.04 -21.39 2.20
C HIS A 382 20.11 -22.01 3.13
N ASP A 383 20.84 -21.17 3.86
CA ASP A 383 21.89 -21.58 4.83
C ASP A 383 21.30 -22.30 6.06
N GLY A 384 20.28 -23.14 5.90
CA GLY A 384 19.65 -23.87 7.00
C GLY A 384 18.87 -23.00 7.98
N VAL A 385 18.48 -21.77 7.59
CA VAL A 385 17.76 -20.81 8.46
C VAL A 385 16.26 -20.88 8.20
N ALA A 386 15.46 -20.93 9.27
CA ALA A 386 14.00 -20.95 9.17
C ALA A 386 13.44 -19.61 8.64
N LEU A 387 12.30 -19.65 7.96
CA LEU A 387 11.74 -18.50 7.22
C LEU A 387 10.28 -18.19 7.63
N TRP A 388 9.91 -16.91 7.61
CA TRP A 388 8.53 -16.43 7.65
C TRP A 388 8.12 -15.87 6.29
N ALA A 389 6.93 -16.20 5.80
CA ALA A 389 6.40 -15.55 4.61
C ALA A 389 5.77 -14.20 4.97
N LEU A 390 6.12 -13.15 4.24
CA LEU A 390 5.57 -11.82 4.44
C LEU A 390 4.14 -11.72 3.87
N ASP A 391 3.21 -11.20 4.67
CA ASP A 391 1.86 -10.88 4.25
C ASP A 391 1.79 -9.43 3.77
N LEU A 392 2.23 -9.23 2.53
CA LEU A 392 2.25 -7.92 1.86
C LEU A 392 0.86 -7.25 1.80
N GLN A 393 -0.22 -8.05 1.82
CA GLN A 393 -1.59 -7.53 1.75
C GLN A 393 -2.00 -6.84 3.06
N SER A 394 -1.74 -7.49 4.19
CA SER A 394 -2.01 -6.90 5.50
C SER A 394 -1.16 -5.65 5.76
N MET A 395 0.06 -5.59 5.21
CA MET A 395 0.92 -4.41 5.27
C MET A 395 0.39 -3.26 4.39
N SER A 396 -0.02 -3.53 3.14
CA SER A 396 -0.62 -2.52 2.25
C SER A 396 -1.93 -1.96 2.86
N ASN A 397 -2.81 -2.82 3.37
CA ASN A 397 -4.06 -2.40 4.01
C ASN A 397 -3.87 -1.56 5.29
N ASN A 398 -2.78 -1.77 6.03
CA ASN A 398 -2.45 -0.97 7.22
C ASN A 398 -1.96 0.44 6.90
N SER A 399 -1.44 0.69 5.69
CA SER A 399 -1.05 2.02 5.23
C SER A 399 -2.26 2.91 4.87
N MET A 400 -3.44 2.30 4.74
CA MET A 400 -4.72 2.94 4.41
C MET A 400 -5.46 3.41 5.68
N GLY A 401 -4.81 4.23 6.51
CA GLY A 401 -5.47 5.21 7.41
C GLY A 401 -6.62 4.80 8.34
N LYS A 402 -6.77 3.53 8.76
CA LYS A 402 -7.69 3.17 9.86
C LYS A 402 -6.92 3.14 11.18
N SER A 403 -7.06 4.19 11.98
CA SER A 403 -6.52 4.23 13.34
C SER A 403 -7.20 3.18 14.23
N SER A 404 -6.35 2.31 14.80
CA SER A 404 -6.44 1.66 16.11
C SER A 404 -7.85 1.44 16.69
N GLN A 405 -8.41 0.25 16.43
CA GLN A 405 -9.33 -0.38 17.38
C GLN A 405 -8.59 -1.51 18.11
N SER A 406 -8.33 -1.26 19.41
CA SER A 406 -7.97 -2.23 20.44
C SER A 406 -6.74 -3.12 20.16
N ARG A 407 -5.54 -2.58 20.36
CA ARG A 407 -4.39 -3.42 20.73
C ARG A 407 -4.53 -3.85 22.19
N SER A 408 -4.68 -5.16 22.41
CA SER A 408 -4.59 -5.76 23.73
C SER A 408 -3.17 -5.62 24.26
N ARG A 409 -3.03 -5.34 25.56
CA ARG A 409 -1.77 -4.96 26.23
C ARG A 409 -0.75 -6.10 26.36
N ASN A 410 -1.04 -7.27 25.79
CA ASN A 410 -0.19 -8.48 25.83
C ASN A 410 0.47 -8.83 24.48
N ASP A 411 0.30 -8.01 23.43
CA ASP A 411 0.75 -8.34 22.07
C ASP A 411 2.19 -7.89 21.74
N TRP A 412 3.01 -7.56 22.76
CA TRP A 412 4.37 -7.04 22.56
C TRP A 412 5.43 -8.12 22.25
N ASN A 413 5.07 -9.41 22.25
CA ASN A 413 6.03 -10.51 22.12
C ASN A 413 6.14 -11.17 20.73
N GLN A 414 5.41 -10.74 19.69
CA GLN A 414 5.39 -11.53 18.42
C GLN A 414 5.41 -10.74 17.09
N THR A 415 5.79 -9.46 17.08
CA THR A 415 6.09 -8.75 15.83
C THR A 415 7.59 -8.53 15.68
N ILE A 416 8.24 -9.36 14.86
CA ILE A 416 9.56 -9.06 14.32
C ILE A 416 9.40 -7.83 13.43
N VAL A 417 9.90 -6.68 13.90
CA VAL A 417 10.17 -5.45 13.14
C VAL A 417 9.07 -5.07 12.14
N GLY A 418 7.88 -4.67 12.61
CA GLY A 418 6.90 -3.92 11.81
C GLY A 418 6.32 -4.58 10.55
N ALA A 419 6.75 -5.79 10.18
CA ALA A 419 6.33 -6.51 8.99
C ALA A 419 5.32 -7.60 9.39
N ALA A 420 4.12 -7.56 8.80
CA ALA A 420 3.11 -8.59 9.01
C ALA A 420 3.47 -9.89 8.25
N THR A 421 3.40 -11.04 8.93
CA THR A 421 3.71 -12.37 8.38
C THR A 421 2.44 -13.21 8.26
N HIS A 422 2.43 -14.19 7.35
CA HIS A 422 1.35 -15.18 7.28
C HIS A 422 1.41 -16.08 8.52
N ARG A 423 0.41 -15.97 9.40
CA ARG A 423 0.35 -16.67 10.68
C ARG A 423 0.10 -18.19 10.52
N PRO A 424 0.98 -19.06 11.06
CA PRO A 424 0.85 -20.51 10.91
C PRO A 424 -0.38 -21.08 11.62
N GLU A 425 -0.83 -20.48 12.73
CA GLU A 425 -2.01 -20.91 13.47
C GLU A 425 -3.28 -20.76 12.63
N SER A 426 -3.32 -19.71 11.79
CA SER A 426 -4.46 -19.45 10.89
C SER A 426 -4.51 -20.48 9.76
N ALA A 427 -3.36 -20.79 9.17
CA ALA A 427 -3.25 -21.83 8.15
C ALA A 427 -3.64 -23.21 8.70
N ARG A 428 -3.12 -23.56 9.88
CA ARG A 428 -3.48 -24.80 10.59
C ARG A 428 -4.98 -24.87 10.89
N ALA A 429 -5.55 -23.83 11.51
CA ALA A 429 -6.98 -23.81 11.82
C ALA A 429 -7.86 -23.92 10.56
N TYR A 430 -7.37 -23.43 9.41
CA TYR A 430 -8.08 -23.58 8.14
C TYR A 430 -8.07 -25.03 7.65
N LEU A 431 -6.93 -25.73 7.72
CA LEU A 431 -6.84 -27.15 7.39
C LEU A 431 -7.77 -28.01 8.25
N LEU A 432 -7.75 -27.83 9.58
CA LEU A 432 -8.54 -28.65 10.52
C LEU A 432 -10.06 -28.53 10.31
N LYS A 433 -10.55 -27.49 9.63
CA LYS A 433 -11.98 -27.23 9.43
C LYS A 433 -12.52 -27.61 8.05
N SER A 434 -11.65 -27.95 7.09
CA SER A 434 -11.96 -27.86 5.66
C SER A 434 -12.23 -29.19 4.94
N PHE A 435 -12.26 -30.33 5.63
CA PHE A 435 -12.37 -31.66 4.98
C PHE A 435 -13.54 -32.51 5.52
N PRO A 436 -14.80 -32.09 5.33
CA PRO A 436 -15.98 -32.91 5.64
C PRO A 436 -16.18 -34.07 4.64
N SER A 437 -17.06 -35.01 5.00
CA SER A 437 -17.49 -36.13 4.15
C SER A 437 -18.70 -35.77 3.24
N GLU A 438 -19.01 -36.65 2.28
CA GLU A 438 -19.99 -36.43 1.19
C GLU A 438 -21.40 -35.99 1.63
N ASP A 439 -21.91 -36.55 2.72
CA ASP A 439 -23.32 -36.39 3.13
C ASP A 439 -23.72 -34.94 3.47
N GLU A 440 -22.75 -34.03 3.71
CA GLU A 440 -23.00 -32.63 4.10
C GLU A 440 -22.60 -31.59 3.03
N ALA A 441 -21.92 -31.98 1.95
CA ALA A 441 -21.49 -31.04 0.90
C ALA A 441 -22.65 -30.59 -0.03
N GLY A 442 -23.82 -31.25 0.05
CA GLY A 442 -24.97 -31.10 -0.85
C GLY A 442 -26.07 -30.13 -0.43
N GLU A 443 -26.05 -29.54 0.77
CA GLU A 443 -27.11 -28.59 1.19
C GLU A 443 -26.83 -27.16 0.72
N GLN A 444 -27.13 -26.86 -0.55
CA GLN A 444 -27.48 -25.49 -0.96
C GLN A 444 -28.98 -25.25 -0.71
N PRO A 445 -29.40 -24.06 -0.22
CA PRO A 445 -30.82 -23.77 -0.04
C PRO A 445 -31.44 -23.48 -1.41
N GLU A 446 -32.00 -24.50 -2.06
CA GLU A 446 -32.98 -24.27 -3.12
C GLU A 446 -34.30 -23.82 -2.48
N GLU A 447 -34.76 -22.65 -2.90
CA GLU A 447 -36.10 -22.14 -2.59
C GLU A 447 -37.14 -23.09 -3.20
N GLY A 448 -37.76 -23.90 -2.33
CA GLY A 448 -39.03 -24.54 -2.63
C GLY A 448 -38.97 -26.03 -2.96
N ASN A 449 -38.53 -26.87 -2.02
CA ASN A 449 -39.16 -28.19 -1.89
C ASN A 449 -39.13 -28.74 -0.46
N LYS A 450 -40.20 -29.43 -0.06
CA LYS A 450 -40.43 -29.94 1.30
C LYS A 450 -39.40 -31.03 1.68
N PRO A 451 -38.88 -31.06 2.92
CA PRO A 451 -37.88 -32.04 3.31
C PRO A 451 -38.52 -33.42 3.55
N LYS A 452 -37.93 -34.46 2.95
CA LYS A 452 -38.18 -35.87 3.29
C LYS A 452 -37.13 -36.36 4.32
N SER A 453 -37.65 -37.04 5.35
CA SER A 453 -37.04 -37.91 6.37
C SER A 453 -35.65 -37.57 6.94
N ARG A 454 -35.66 -37.20 8.23
CA ARG A 454 -34.54 -37.11 9.18
C ARG A 454 -33.55 -38.29 9.07
N SER A 455 -32.30 -38.00 8.69
CA SER A 455 -31.14 -38.77 9.17
C SER A 455 -30.68 -38.21 10.54
N LYS A 456 -29.97 -39.04 11.29
CA LYS A 456 -29.62 -38.87 12.70
C LYS A 456 -28.63 -37.71 12.86
N LYS A 457 -28.98 -36.68 13.65
CA LYS A 457 -28.10 -35.52 13.91
C LYS A 457 -26.79 -36.00 14.57
N THR A 458 -25.69 -36.05 13.81
CA THR A 458 -24.33 -36.32 14.31
C THR A 458 -23.92 -35.21 15.27
N SER A 459 -23.18 -35.56 16.35
CA SER A 459 -22.77 -34.55 17.33
C SER A 459 -21.68 -33.66 16.74
N LYS A 460 -21.60 -32.40 17.18
CA LYS A 460 -20.57 -31.46 16.73
C LYS A 460 -19.15 -32.00 16.98
N SER A 461 -18.97 -32.75 18.06
CA SER A 461 -17.68 -33.37 18.40
C SER A 461 -17.30 -34.48 17.43
N ASP A 462 -18.26 -35.29 17.00
CA ASP A 462 -18.02 -36.38 16.04
C ASP A 462 -17.65 -35.82 14.66
N LEU A 463 -18.33 -34.74 14.24
CA LEU A 463 -18.03 -34.02 13.00
C LEU A 463 -16.64 -33.38 13.01
N GLU A 464 -16.19 -32.85 14.15
CA GLU A 464 -14.83 -32.31 14.27
C GLU A 464 -13.78 -33.44 14.25
N ALA A 465 -14.05 -34.58 14.90
CA ALA A 465 -13.17 -35.75 14.87
C ALA A 465 -13.04 -36.36 13.45
N GLU A 466 -14.15 -36.42 12.70
CA GLU A 466 -14.18 -36.91 11.32
C GLU A 466 -13.33 -36.03 10.38
N LYS A 467 -13.45 -34.70 10.48
CA LYS A 467 -12.62 -33.77 9.69
C LYS A 467 -11.12 -33.96 9.96
N LEU A 468 -10.76 -34.23 11.21
CA LEU A 468 -9.37 -34.50 11.60
C LEU A 468 -8.85 -35.80 10.97
N GLN A 469 -9.68 -36.86 10.95
CA GLN A 469 -9.32 -38.13 10.31
C GLN A 469 -9.14 -37.96 8.80
N ASN A 470 -10.07 -37.29 8.12
CA ASN A 470 -10.00 -37.03 6.68
C ASN A 470 -8.77 -36.21 6.31
N LEU A 471 -8.46 -35.17 7.08
CA LEU A 471 -7.22 -34.40 6.92
C LEU A 471 -5.99 -35.29 7.10
N GLY A 472 -5.97 -36.13 8.12
CA GLY A 472 -4.85 -37.04 8.39
C GLY A 472 -4.56 -38.01 7.25
N ARG A 473 -5.61 -38.59 6.66
CA ARG A 473 -5.51 -39.48 5.49
C ARG A 473 -5.05 -38.73 4.24
N LEU A 474 -5.56 -37.52 4.01
CA LEU A 474 -5.10 -36.68 2.89
C LEU A 474 -3.61 -36.34 3.01
N LEU A 475 -3.15 -35.87 4.19
CA LEU A 475 -1.75 -35.54 4.41
C LEU A 475 -0.85 -36.78 4.30
N GLY A 476 -1.31 -37.94 4.75
CA GLY A 476 -0.60 -39.20 4.57
C GLY A 476 -0.51 -39.64 3.11
N ALA A 477 -1.59 -39.50 2.34
CA ALA A 477 -1.59 -39.79 0.90
C ALA A 477 -0.56 -38.92 0.14
N LEU A 478 -0.52 -37.61 0.45
CA LEU A 478 0.46 -36.69 -0.12
C LEU A 478 1.89 -37.03 0.31
N ARG A 479 2.08 -37.46 1.55
CA ARG A 479 3.38 -37.88 2.05
C ARG A 479 3.91 -39.11 1.31
N LEU A 480 3.09 -40.16 1.19
CA LEU A 480 3.45 -41.36 0.44
C LEU A 480 3.76 -41.03 -1.04
N LEU A 481 2.97 -40.13 -1.64
CA LEU A 481 3.20 -39.65 -2.99
C LEU A 481 4.58 -38.98 -3.15
N TYR A 482 4.89 -38.00 -2.30
CA TYR A 482 6.17 -37.28 -2.40
C TYR A 482 7.37 -38.11 -1.97
N GLU A 483 7.19 -39.01 -1.01
CA GLU A 483 8.21 -39.98 -0.61
C GLU A 483 8.58 -40.91 -1.78
N SER A 484 7.59 -41.35 -2.57
CA SER A 484 7.84 -42.12 -3.80
C SER A 484 8.65 -41.34 -4.86
N TRP A 485 8.59 -40.00 -4.83
CA TRP A 485 9.32 -39.12 -5.75
C TRP A 485 10.70 -38.72 -5.23
N ALA A 486 10.91 -38.73 -3.91
CA ALA A 486 12.11 -38.21 -3.27
C ALA A 486 13.41 -38.90 -3.70
N SER A 487 13.35 -40.18 -4.06
CA SER A 487 14.51 -40.94 -4.57
C SER A 487 14.82 -40.73 -6.05
N HIS A 488 13.92 -40.11 -6.81
CA HIS A 488 14.01 -40.00 -8.27
C HIS A 488 14.01 -38.56 -8.81
N LEU A 489 13.60 -37.58 -8.00
CA LEU A 489 13.49 -36.18 -8.40
C LEU A 489 14.29 -35.30 -7.46
N THR A 490 14.98 -34.31 -8.03
CA THR A 490 15.54 -33.21 -7.23
C THR A 490 14.42 -32.36 -6.60
N PRO A 491 14.68 -31.62 -5.52
CA PRO A 491 13.70 -30.69 -4.93
C PRO A 491 13.02 -29.76 -5.93
N VAL A 492 13.78 -29.23 -6.90
CA VAL A 492 13.27 -28.32 -7.93
C VAL A 492 12.35 -29.03 -8.92
N GLU A 493 12.71 -30.24 -9.35
CA GLU A 493 11.88 -31.06 -10.24
C GLU A 493 10.60 -31.52 -9.53
N MET A 494 10.71 -31.86 -8.24
CA MET A 494 9.58 -32.21 -7.39
C MET A 494 8.59 -31.05 -7.25
N ASP A 495 9.08 -29.83 -7.00
CA ASP A 495 8.24 -28.61 -6.93
C ASP A 495 7.48 -28.38 -8.24
N ARG A 496 8.19 -28.46 -9.37
CA ARG A 496 7.59 -28.29 -10.70
C ARG A 496 6.55 -29.36 -11.00
N ARG A 497 6.82 -30.63 -10.64
CA ARG A 497 5.91 -31.75 -10.85
C ARG A 497 4.69 -31.70 -9.93
N ALA A 498 4.87 -31.28 -8.68
CA ALA A 498 3.78 -31.08 -7.74
C ALA A 498 2.81 -29.99 -8.27
N TRP A 499 3.34 -28.87 -8.78
CA TRP A 499 2.53 -27.81 -9.37
C TRP A 499 1.71 -28.28 -10.58
N THR A 500 2.31 -29.03 -11.50
CA THR A 500 1.57 -29.57 -12.66
C THR A 500 0.51 -30.57 -12.24
N TRP A 501 0.79 -31.39 -11.22
CA TRP A 501 -0.16 -32.37 -10.69
C TRP A 501 -1.35 -31.70 -9.98
N THR A 502 -1.10 -30.72 -9.09
CA THR A 502 -2.16 -29.94 -8.43
C THR A 502 -3.05 -29.22 -9.45
N ASN A 503 -2.49 -28.78 -10.58
CA ASN A 503 -3.27 -28.17 -11.66
C ASN A 503 -4.09 -29.18 -12.47
N SER A 504 -3.62 -30.42 -12.59
CA SER A 504 -4.30 -31.49 -13.33
C SER A 504 -5.43 -32.12 -12.51
N ALA A 505 -5.33 -32.12 -11.18
CA ALA A 505 -6.38 -32.50 -10.25
C ALA A 505 -7.58 -31.50 -10.19
N LYS A 506 -7.63 -30.51 -11.10
CA LYS A 506 -8.74 -29.56 -11.22
C LYS A 506 -9.91 -30.21 -11.99
N PRO A 507 -11.12 -30.33 -11.41
CA PRO A 507 -12.29 -30.73 -12.19
C PRO A 507 -12.65 -29.66 -13.23
N HIS A 508 -13.02 -30.10 -14.44
CA HIS A 508 -13.53 -29.24 -15.52
C HIS A 508 -14.78 -28.47 -15.05
N PRO A 509 -14.88 -27.15 -15.30
CA PRO A 509 -16.12 -26.42 -15.05
C PRO A 509 -17.21 -26.95 -15.98
N THR A 510 -18.33 -27.39 -15.41
CA THR A 510 -19.56 -27.65 -16.17
C THR A 510 -20.00 -26.34 -16.86
N PRO A 511 -20.41 -26.39 -18.14
CA PRO A 511 -20.81 -25.20 -18.88
C PRO A 511 -22.05 -24.53 -18.25
N PRO A 512 -22.17 -23.19 -18.33
CA PRO A 512 -23.31 -22.47 -17.75
C PRO A 512 -24.61 -22.85 -18.47
N ALA A 513 -25.67 -23.07 -17.69
CA ALA A 513 -27.01 -23.33 -18.21
C ALA A 513 -27.53 -22.12 -19.02
N PRO A 514 -28.33 -22.34 -20.08
CA PRO A 514 -28.91 -21.26 -20.88
C PRO A 514 -29.86 -20.37 -20.06
N PRO A 515 -29.98 -19.07 -20.40
CA PRO A 515 -30.85 -18.15 -19.67
C PRO A 515 -32.33 -18.53 -19.80
N PRO A 516 -33.14 -18.33 -18.75
CA PRO A 516 -34.57 -18.64 -18.79
C PRO A 516 -35.33 -17.69 -19.75
N PRO A 517 -36.42 -18.15 -20.39
CA PRO A 517 -37.21 -17.33 -21.30
C PRO A 517 -37.95 -16.18 -20.58
N PRO A 518 -38.26 -15.07 -21.29
CA PRO A 518 -38.93 -13.92 -20.70
C PRO A 518 -40.37 -14.26 -20.26
N PRO A 519 -40.87 -13.63 -19.18
CA PRO A 519 -42.22 -13.89 -18.69
C PRO A 519 -43.31 -13.30 -19.62
N PRO A 520 -44.49 -13.93 -19.71
CA PRO A 520 -45.58 -13.47 -20.56
C PRO A 520 -46.21 -12.15 -20.06
N PRO A 521 -46.83 -11.36 -20.96
CA PRO A 521 -47.43 -10.08 -20.60
C PRO A 521 -48.64 -10.26 -19.69
N ARG A 522 -48.72 -9.41 -18.66
CA ARG A 522 -49.78 -9.44 -17.64
C ARG A 522 -51.09 -8.87 -18.20
N PRO A 523 -52.28 -9.47 -17.92
CA PRO A 523 -53.55 -8.93 -18.38
C PRO A 523 -53.94 -7.63 -17.66
N VAL A 524 -54.63 -6.76 -18.40
CA VAL A 524 -55.20 -5.48 -17.96
C VAL A 524 -56.31 -5.74 -16.91
N PRO A 525 -56.39 -5.01 -15.79
CA PRO A 525 -57.47 -5.21 -14.82
C PRO A 525 -58.75 -4.52 -15.29
N VAL A 526 -59.84 -5.30 -15.35
CA VAL A 526 -61.21 -4.80 -15.50
C VAL A 526 -61.67 -4.19 -14.18
N SER A 527 -62.33 -3.04 -14.31
CA SER A 527 -62.96 -2.23 -13.28
C SER A 527 -63.85 -3.01 -12.31
N ASN A 528 -63.72 -2.72 -11.02
CA ASN A 528 -64.77 -2.97 -10.02
C ASN A 528 -64.97 -1.74 -9.11
N PRO A 529 -66.17 -1.57 -8.53
CA PRO A 529 -66.73 -0.27 -8.20
C PRO A 529 -66.34 0.28 -6.82
N ALA A 530 -66.45 1.61 -6.72
CA ALA A 530 -66.48 2.52 -5.57
C ALA A 530 -65.98 2.05 -4.19
N PRO A 531 -65.02 2.76 -3.56
CA PRO A 531 -64.57 2.44 -2.21
C PRO A 531 -65.61 2.88 -1.17
N ARG A 532 -65.98 1.94 -0.29
CA ARG A 532 -66.59 2.23 1.01
C ARG A 532 -65.54 2.83 1.94
N THR A 533 -65.89 3.96 2.54
CA THR A 533 -65.18 4.63 3.64
C THR A 533 -65.01 3.73 4.86
N LYS A 534 -63.77 3.57 5.34
CA LYS A 534 -63.27 3.15 6.68
C LYS A 534 -61.75 2.97 6.50
N ASP A 535 -60.81 3.56 7.24
CA ASP A 535 -60.79 4.28 8.51
C ASP A 535 -59.65 5.31 8.44
N LEU A 536 -59.82 6.48 9.07
CA LEU A 536 -58.77 7.50 9.15
C LEU A 536 -57.58 6.93 9.97
N GLU A 537 -56.47 6.64 9.30
CA GLU A 537 -55.22 6.30 9.97
C GLU A 537 -54.84 7.43 10.93
N THR A 538 -54.85 7.11 12.22
CA THR A 538 -54.58 8.09 13.27
C THR A 538 -53.09 8.46 13.22
N ALA A 539 -52.75 9.73 13.45
CA ALA A 539 -51.36 10.23 13.44
C ALA A 539 -50.36 9.39 14.28
N ALA A 540 -50.87 8.63 15.25
CA ALA A 540 -50.13 7.68 16.06
C ALA A 540 -49.50 6.52 15.26
N ASP A 541 -50.15 6.02 14.22
CA ASP A 541 -49.67 4.88 13.43
C ASP A 541 -48.57 5.28 12.43
N LEU A 542 -48.70 6.47 11.83
CA LEU A 542 -47.62 7.10 11.07
C LEU A 542 -46.39 7.39 11.94
N PHE A 543 -46.61 7.83 13.19
CA PHE A 543 -45.53 8.04 14.14
C PHE A 543 -44.84 6.73 14.53
N LYS A 544 -45.58 5.62 14.71
CA LYS A 544 -45.02 4.30 15.02
C LYS A 544 -44.16 3.74 13.88
N GLN A 545 -44.61 3.85 12.63
CA GLN A 545 -43.84 3.36 11.48
C GLN A 545 -42.60 4.21 11.17
N ARG A 546 -42.64 5.52 11.43
CA ARG A 546 -41.52 6.44 11.16
C ARG A 546 -40.62 6.73 12.36
N LYS A 547 -40.92 6.17 13.54
CA LYS A 547 -40.15 6.41 14.78
C LYS A 547 -38.68 6.03 14.65
N ILE A 548 -38.40 4.87 14.08
CA ILE A 548 -37.04 4.34 13.93
C ILE A 548 -36.21 5.17 12.94
N PRO A 549 -36.67 5.49 11.72
CA PRO A 549 -35.91 6.33 10.80
C PRO A 549 -35.74 7.78 11.30
N ILE A 550 -36.71 8.36 12.02
CA ILE A 550 -36.60 9.72 12.58
C ILE A 550 -35.57 9.75 13.72
N ILE A 551 -35.57 8.74 14.61
CA ILE A 551 -34.55 8.63 15.66
C ILE A 551 -33.17 8.40 15.05
N GLY A 552 -33.07 7.56 14.01
CA GLY A 552 -31.83 7.36 13.26
C GLY A 552 -31.29 8.65 12.64
N ALA A 553 -32.15 9.42 11.95
CA ALA A 553 -31.79 10.72 11.38
C ALA A 553 -31.37 11.73 12.46
N GLY A 554 -32.06 11.74 13.61
CA GLY A 554 -31.72 12.58 14.75
C GLY A 554 -30.35 12.25 15.35
N ILE A 555 -30.02 10.95 15.51
CA ILE A 555 -28.70 10.52 16.00
C ILE A 555 -27.59 10.91 15.01
N VAL A 556 -27.80 10.74 13.71
CA VAL A 556 -26.81 11.14 12.68
C VAL A 556 -26.61 12.66 12.69
N ALA A 557 -27.70 13.44 12.74
CA ALA A 557 -27.61 14.90 12.80
C ALA A 557 -26.92 15.40 14.08
N LEU A 558 -27.21 14.78 15.23
CA LEU A 558 -26.58 15.12 16.50
C LEU A 558 -25.09 14.74 16.51
N SER A 559 -24.74 13.58 15.94
CA SER A 559 -23.36 13.13 15.82
C SER A 559 -22.55 14.05 14.90
N LEU A 560 -23.14 14.47 13.78
CA LEU A 560 -22.53 15.43 12.86
C LEU A 560 -22.40 16.82 13.50
N GLY A 561 -23.43 17.28 14.23
CA GLY A 561 -23.39 18.53 14.97
C GLY A 561 -22.33 18.56 16.08
N VAL A 562 -22.20 17.46 16.84
CA VAL A 562 -21.14 17.31 17.85
C VAL A 562 -19.78 17.23 17.20
N TYR A 563 -19.63 16.51 16.08
CA TYR A 563 -18.37 16.43 15.35
C TYR A 563 -17.94 17.80 14.79
N VAL A 564 -18.86 18.53 14.16
CA VAL A 564 -18.61 19.90 13.67
C VAL A 564 -18.33 20.86 14.83
N SER A 565 -19.07 20.75 15.94
CA SER A 565 -18.81 21.58 17.13
C SER A 565 -17.47 21.26 17.78
N LEU A 566 -17.05 19.99 17.84
CA LEU A 566 -15.74 19.58 18.35
C LEU A 566 -14.62 20.03 17.42
N LEU A 567 -14.82 19.95 16.10
CA LEU A 567 -13.89 20.52 15.11
C LEU A 567 -13.76 22.03 15.31
N VAL A 568 -14.88 22.76 15.32
CA VAL A 568 -14.91 24.21 15.51
C VAL A 568 -14.33 24.62 16.87
N SER A 569 -14.64 23.91 17.96
CA SER A 569 -14.07 24.17 19.29
C SER A 569 -12.58 23.83 19.36
N SER A 570 -12.13 22.76 18.72
CA SER A 570 -10.69 22.42 18.62
C SER A 570 -9.91 23.46 17.82
N SER A 571 -10.53 24.02 16.78
CA SER A 571 -9.96 25.08 15.95
C SER A 571 -10.03 26.46 16.63
N LEU A 572 -11.06 26.75 17.43
CA LEU A 572 -11.17 28.00 18.21
C LEU A 572 -10.22 28.04 19.42
N SER A 573 -9.92 26.88 20.02
CA SER A 573 -8.87 26.75 21.06
C SER A 573 -7.45 26.88 20.50
N GLN A 574 -7.30 26.87 19.17
CA GLN A 574 -6.03 27.09 18.47
C GLN A 574 -5.79 28.57 18.15
N LYS A 575 -6.29 29.50 18.96
CA LYS A 575 -5.82 30.89 18.97
C LYS A 575 -4.48 30.96 19.72
N CYS A 576 -3.40 30.67 18.99
CA CYS A 576 -2.05 31.26 19.13
C CYS A 576 -1.08 30.52 18.19
N ARG A 577 -1.21 30.75 16.89
CA ARG A 577 -0.09 30.75 15.91
C ARG A 577 -0.61 31.24 14.56
N ALA A 578 -0.93 32.53 14.49
CA ALA A 578 -0.82 33.23 13.22
C ALA A 578 0.70 33.37 12.95
N SER A 579 1.22 32.64 11.97
CA SER A 579 2.60 32.77 11.49
C SER A 579 2.59 32.67 9.97
N GLU A 580 2.74 33.83 9.32
CA GLU A 580 3.61 34.07 8.14
C GLU A 580 3.52 33.16 6.88
N HIS A 581 2.36 32.69 6.43
CA HIS A 581 2.26 31.97 5.13
C HIS A 581 1.35 32.62 4.07
N GLY A 582 1.16 33.94 4.15
CA GLY A 582 0.38 34.70 3.16
C GLY A 582 1.05 34.93 1.79
N ASP A 583 2.28 34.44 1.57
CA ASP A 583 3.13 34.87 0.44
C ASP A 583 3.53 33.74 -0.54
N ALA A 584 3.04 32.51 -0.33
CA ALA A 584 3.38 31.39 -1.20
C ALA A 584 2.50 31.38 -2.46
N THR A 585 3.11 31.57 -3.63
CA THR A 585 2.43 31.60 -4.93
C THR A 585 2.56 30.25 -5.65
N PRO A 586 1.48 29.70 -6.25
CA PRO A 586 1.56 28.50 -7.08
C PRO A 586 2.41 28.76 -8.31
N THR A 587 3.31 27.83 -8.62
CA THR A 587 4.23 27.95 -9.76
C THR A 587 3.86 27.03 -10.93
N GLY A 588 2.79 26.25 -10.80
CA GLY A 588 2.47 25.13 -11.68
C GLY A 588 3.38 23.91 -11.50
N ARG A 589 4.37 23.97 -10.59
CA ARG A 589 5.35 22.90 -10.32
C ARG A 589 5.38 22.51 -8.83
N PRO A 590 4.37 21.76 -8.33
CA PRO A 590 4.41 21.28 -6.95
C PRO A 590 5.64 20.39 -6.71
N ALA A 591 6.29 20.57 -5.55
CA ALA A 591 7.49 19.81 -5.14
C ALA A 591 7.24 18.28 -4.97
N VAL A 592 5.99 17.83 -5.14
CA VAL A 592 5.50 16.48 -4.84
C VAL A 592 5.48 15.54 -6.06
N PHE A 593 5.73 16.04 -7.27
CA PHE A 593 5.61 15.24 -8.48
C PHE A 593 6.91 14.55 -8.90
N THR A 594 7.33 13.54 -8.12
CA THR A 594 8.07 12.41 -8.72
C THR A 594 7.11 11.62 -9.62
N LYS A 595 7.62 10.79 -10.54
CA LYS A 595 6.77 9.95 -11.41
C LYS A 595 5.80 9.07 -10.58
N GLU A 596 6.23 8.56 -9.44
CA GLU A 596 5.38 7.81 -8.50
C GLU A 596 4.36 8.71 -7.80
N GLY A 597 4.75 9.93 -7.43
CA GLY A 597 3.86 10.93 -6.83
C GLY A 597 2.73 11.35 -7.77
N ALA A 598 3.04 11.54 -9.06
CA ALA A 598 2.05 11.87 -10.08
C ALA A 598 1.03 10.73 -10.31
N ARG A 599 1.46 9.46 -10.26
CA ARG A 599 0.53 8.31 -10.35
C ARG A 599 -0.36 8.19 -9.11
N LYS A 600 0.20 8.37 -7.90
CA LYS A 600 -0.59 8.37 -6.65
C LYS A 600 -1.59 9.53 -6.60
N PHE A 601 -1.20 10.70 -7.07
CA PHE A 601 -2.08 11.86 -7.21
C PHE A 601 -3.26 11.50 -8.11
N ASP A 602 -2.97 10.90 -9.26
CA ASP A 602 -3.97 10.42 -10.20
C ASP A 602 -4.97 9.44 -9.53
N ASP A 603 -4.50 8.31 -9.01
CA ASP A 603 -5.35 7.26 -8.44
C ASP A 603 -6.22 7.78 -7.28
N SER A 604 -5.72 8.75 -6.50
CA SER A 604 -6.46 9.35 -5.38
C SER A 604 -7.69 10.15 -5.80
N LEU A 605 -7.76 10.60 -7.06
CA LEU A 605 -8.84 11.44 -7.57
C LEU A 605 -10.01 10.62 -8.14
N ASP A 606 -9.80 9.38 -8.60
CA ASP A 606 -10.83 8.62 -9.34
C ASP A 606 -12.14 8.41 -8.57
N GLY A 607 -12.05 7.99 -7.30
CA GLY A 607 -13.22 7.76 -6.46
C GLY A 607 -13.99 9.05 -6.15
N SER A 608 -13.24 10.15 -5.94
CA SER A 608 -13.81 11.44 -5.56
C SER A 608 -14.43 12.17 -6.77
N GLU A 609 -13.77 12.13 -7.94
CA GLU A 609 -14.29 12.69 -9.19
C GLU A 609 -15.58 11.99 -9.63
N ARG A 610 -15.63 10.65 -9.52
CA ARG A 610 -16.83 9.89 -9.87
C ARG A 610 -18.00 10.18 -8.94
N MET A 611 -17.74 10.24 -7.63
CA MET A 611 -18.76 10.59 -6.63
C MET A 611 -19.29 12.01 -6.83
N MET A 612 -18.41 12.95 -7.19
CA MET A 612 -18.78 14.35 -7.40
C MET A 612 -19.35 14.63 -8.79
N GLY A 613 -19.30 13.67 -9.73
CA GLY A 613 -19.79 13.86 -11.10
C GLY A 613 -18.83 14.62 -12.03
N ILE A 614 -17.57 14.80 -11.63
CA ILE A 614 -16.53 15.45 -12.43
C ILE A 614 -16.21 14.63 -13.68
N THR A 615 -16.22 13.29 -13.59
CA THR A 615 -16.00 12.42 -14.75
C THR A 615 -16.99 12.71 -15.89
N SER A 616 -18.27 12.94 -15.57
CA SER A 616 -19.29 13.29 -16.56
C SER A 616 -19.03 14.67 -17.19
N LEU A 617 -18.48 15.62 -16.42
CA LEU A 617 -18.09 16.93 -16.93
C LEU A 617 -16.86 16.83 -17.84
N ARG A 618 -15.86 16.00 -17.50
CA ARG A 618 -14.71 15.71 -18.38
C ARG A 618 -15.17 15.11 -19.71
N GLN A 619 -16.11 14.17 -19.69
CA GLN A 619 -16.71 13.60 -20.90
C GLN A 619 -17.43 14.65 -21.75
N LYS A 620 -18.21 15.54 -21.11
CA LYS A 620 -18.86 16.65 -21.80
C LYS A 620 -17.84 17.60 -22.43
N LEU A 621 -16.76 17.93 -21.70
CA LEU A 621 -15.68 18.79 -22.19
C LEU A 621 -14.98 18.17 -23.40
N ALA A 622 -14.67 16.88 -23.36
CA ALA A 622 -14.05 16.17 -24.47
C ALA A 622 -14.98 16.08 -25.71
N ALA A 623 -16.29 15.93 -25.51
CA ALA A 623 -17.27 15.91 -26.59
C ALA A 623 -17.41 17.26 -27.33
N GLU A 624 -17.04 18.36 -26.67
CA GLU A 624 -17.01 19.71 -27.25
C GLU A 624 -15.71 19.98 -28.03
N ALA A 625 -14.69 19.12 -27.93
CA ALA A 625 -13.39 19.31 -28.56
C ALA A 625 -13.43 18.99 -30.06
N THR A 626 -13.34 20.03 -30.90
CA THR A 626 -13.51 19.94 -32.35
C THR A 626 -12.41 20.72 -33.09
N GLY A 627 -12.09 20.31 -34.33
CA GLY A 627 -11.07 20.97 -35.14
C GLY A 627 -9.63 20.72 -34.64
N HIS A 628 -8.76 21.72 -34.71
CA HIS A 628 -7.46 21.66 -34.05
C HIS A 628 -7.63 21.95 -32.55
N VAL A 629 -7.34 20.95 -31.71
CA VAL A 629 -7.57 20.99 -30.27
C VAL A 629 -6.25 21.21 -29.51
N LEU A 630 -6.29 22.10 -28.54
CA LEU A 630 -5.24 22.31 -27.54
C LEU A 630 -5.77 21.97 -26.15
N GLU A 631 -5.10 21.07 -25.43
CA GLU A 631 -5.30 20.87 -24.00
C GLU A 631 -4.09 21.41 -23.23
N VAL A 632 -4.32 22.38 -22.35
CA VAL A 632 -3.29 22.97 -21.46
C VAL A 632 -3.43 22.43 -20.05
N ALA A 633 -2.30 22.36 -19.32
CA ALA A 633 -2.24 21.74 -18.00
C ALA A 633 -2.86 20.33 -18.01
N MET A 634 -2.51 19.54 -19.03
CA MET A 634 -3.13 18.23 -19.26
C MET A 634 -2.80 17.19 -18.19
N GLY A 635 -1.75 17.47 -17.38
CA GLY A 635 -1.28 16.60 -16.31
C GLY A 635 -0.96 15.20 -16.83
N THR A 636 -1.46 14.20 -16.10
CA THR A 636 -1.32 12.76 -16.40
C THR A 636 -2.22 12.29 -17.55
N GLY A 637 -2.90 13.19 -18.27
CA GLY A 637 -3.75 12.84 -19.41
C GLY A 637 -5.11 12.25 -19.03
N ARG A 638 -5.73 12.69 -17.92
CA ARG A 638 -7.04 12.18 -17.45
C ARG A 638 -8.17 12.31 -18.47
N ASN A 639 -8.10 13.28 -19.37
CA ASN A 639 -9.11 13.50 -20.40
C ASN A 639 -8.91 12.64 -21.65
N LEU A 640 -7.74 11.98 -21.81
CA LEU A 640 -7.36 11.29 -23.05
C LEU A 640 -8.37 10.22 -23.49
N SER A 641 -8.93 9.46 -22.55
CA SER A 641 -9.89 8.39 -22.84
C SER A 641 -11.28 8.89 -23.25
N PHE A 642 -11.55 10.20 -23.12
CA PHE A 642 -12.86 10.78 -23.45
C PHE A 642 -12.91 11.47 -24.81
N TYR A 643 -11.76 11.77 -25.42
CA TYR A 643 -11.72 12.36 -26.76
C TYR A 643 -12.03 11.33 -27.84
N ASP A 644 -12.62 11.81 -28.94
CA ASP A 644 -12.79 11.01 -30.16
C ASP A 644 -11.54 11.12 -31.06
N TRP A 645 -10.78 10.03 -31.12
CA TRP A 645 -9.52 9.94 -31.86
C TRP A 645 -9.69 9.50 -33.32
N SER A 646 -10.88 9.09 -33.73
CA SER A 646 -11.15 8.42 -35.02
C SER A 646 -10.53 9.16 -36.21
N ARG A 647 -10.73 10.48 -36.28
CA ARG A 647 -10.30 11.35 -37.38
C ARG A 647 -8.84 11.79 -37.27
N VAL A 648 -8.28 11.83 -36.05
CA VAL A 648 -6.84 12.06 -35.85
C VAL A 648 -6.03 10.86 -36.33
N VAL A 649 -6.54 9.64 -36.10
CA VAL A 649 -5.93 8.38 -36.54
C VAL A 649 -6.10 8.17 -38.05
N GLN A 650 -7.31 8.31 -38.57
CA GLN A 650 -7.66 7.93 -39.95
C GLN A 650 -7.72 9.15 -40.88
N ARG A 651 -6.67 9.35 -41.70
CA ARG A 651 -6.51 10.51 -42.61
C ARG A 651 -7.58 10.59 -43.72
N ASP A 652 -8.11 9.45 -44.16
CA ASP A 652 -8.83 9.32 -45.44
C ASP A 652 -10.31 8.90 -45.30
N LEU A 653 -10.92 9.01 -44.11
CA LEU A 653 -12.36 8.79 -44.01
C LEU A 653 -13.11 9.87 -44.80
N VAL A 654 -13.85 9.44 -45.82
CA VAL A 654 -14.84 10.25 -46.55
C VAL A 654 -15.77 10.93 -45.51
N PRO A 655 -16.24 12.18 -45.75
CA PRO A 655 -17.24 12.79 -44.86
C PRO A 655 -18.41 11.83 -44.66
N GLU A 656 -18.82 11.62 -43.41
CA GLU A 656 -19.96 10.76 -43.11
C GLU A 656 -21.19 11.20 -43.91
N ASP A 657 -21.91 10.20 -44.40
CA ASP A 657 -23.18 10.36 -45.10
C ASP A 657 -24.17 11.12 -44.20
N LYS A 658 -24.63 12.29 -44.65
CA LYS A 658 -25.51 13.19 -43.90
C LYS A 658 -26.90 12.59 -43.58
N ASN A 659 -27.16 11.36 -44.02
CA ASN A 659 -28.45 10.66 -43.87
C ASN A 659 -28.44 9.51 -42.84
N ALA A 660 -27.37 9.29 -42.07
CA ALA A 660 -27.42 8.32 -40.97
C ALA A 660 -28.22 8.88 -39.77
N PRO A 661 -29.23 8.16 -39.24
CA PRO A 661 -30.06 8.66 -38.15
C PRO A 661 -29.35 8.46 -36.81
N GLY A 662 -28.66 9.48 -36.32
CA GLY A 662 -28.10 9.48 -34.96
C GLY A 662 -27.28 10.71 -34.62
N LYS A 663 -27.83 11.58 -33.74
CA LYS A 663 -27.24 12.79 -33.10
C LYS A 663 -26.55 13.81 -34.03
N PRO A 664 -26.71 15.13 -33.80
CA PRO A 664 -25.94 16.12 -34.57
C PRO A 664 -24.45 15.90 -34.28
N ALA A 665 -23.70 15.41 -35.28
CA ALA A 665 -22.27 15.16 -35.15
C ALA A 665 -21.57 16.51 -34.94
N SER A 666 -20.98 16.71 -33.75
CA SER A 666 -20.02 17.78 -33.53
C SER A 666 -18.87 17.62 -34.55
N ALA A 667 -18.33 18.73 -35.04
CA ALA A 667 -17.24 18.68 -36.02
C ALA A 667 -16.08 17.83 -35.48
N PRO A 668 -15.45 16.97 -36.27
CA PRO A 668 -14.45 16.05 -35.74
C PRO A 668 -13.16 16.76 -35.30
N MET A 669 -12.42 16.12 -34.38
CA MET A 669 -11.06 16.54 -34.03
C MET A 669 -10.09 16.21 -35.17
N LEU A 670 -9.35 17.22 -35.64
CA LEU A 670 -8.39 17.15 -36.76
C LEU A 670 -6.95 16.93 -36.29
N SER A 671 -6.60 17.54 -35.15
CA SER A 671 -5.31 17.34 -34.47
C SER A 671 -5.45 17.62 -32.99
N PHE A 672 -4.56 17.04 -32.19
CA PHE A 672 -4.51 17.26 -30.74
C PHE A 672 -3.11 17.69 -30.31
N THR A 673 -3.02 18.78 -29.56
CA THR A 673 -1.80 19.23 -28.89
C THR A 673 -2.03 19.24 -27.39
N GLY A 674 -1.27 18.43 -26.66
CA GLY A 674 -1.29 18.42 -25.20
C GLY A 674 -0.08 19.13 -24.62
N VAL A 675 -0.27 19.99 -23.62
CA VAL A 675 0.81 20.78 -23.02
C VAL A 675 0.76 20.67 -21.50
N ASP A 676 1.92 20.40 -20.91
CA ASP A 676 2.13 20.50 -19.47
C ASP A 676 3.55 20.99 -19.18
N ILE A 677 3.77 21.52 -17.98
CA ILE A 677 5.07 22.07 -17.56
C ILE A 677 5.99 20.97 -16.97
N SER A 678 5.42 19.85 -16.51
CA SER A 678 6.12 18.73 -15.88
C SER A 678 6.40 17.58 -16.87
N ASP A 679 7.66 17.16 -16.93
CA ASP A 679 8.09 16.02 -17.73
C ASP A 679 7.51 14.71 -17.19
N GLU A 680 7.36 14.60 -15.87
CA GLU A 680 6.83 13.43 -15.17
C GLU A 680 5.34 13.23 -15.49
N MET A 681 4.57 14.32 -15.50
CA MET A 681 3.14 14.32 -15.86
C MET A 681 2.95 13.90 -17.32
N LEU A 682 3.70 14.52 -18.24
CA LEU A 682 3.67 14.15 -19.65
C LEU A 682 4.12 12.70 -19.87
N GLY A 683 5.12 12.24 -19.14
CA GLY A 683 5.57 10.84 -19.19
C GLY A 683 4.45 9.85 -18.86
N LEU A 684 3.61 10.14 -17.86
CA LEU A 684 2.44 9.33 -17.53
C LEU A 684 1.31 9.48 -18.58
N ALA A 685 1.10 10.67 -19.12
CA ALA A 685 0.13 10.89 -20.19
C ALA A 685 0.50 10.06 -21.44
N ILE A 686 1.78 10.03 -21.80
CA ILE A 686 2.33 9.20 -22.88
C ILE A 686 2.15 7.71 -22.60
N GLU A 687 2.40 7.27 -21.37
CA GLU A 687 2.23 5.88 -20.96
C GLU A 687 0.76 5.40 -21.09
N LYS A 688 -0.21 6.28 -20.81
CA LYS A 688 -1.64 5.99 -20.94
C LYS A 688 -2.19 6.14 -22.36
N LEU A 689 -1.47 6.86 -23.22
CA LEU A 689 -1.94 7.19 -24.56
C LEU A 689 -2.33 5.96 -25.40
N PRO A 690 -1.60 4.82 -25.39
CA PRO A 690 -2.01 3.61 -26.11
C PRO A 690 -3.32 2.98 -25.63
N ALA A 691 -3.76 3.25 -24.40
CA ALA A 691 -5.05 2.79 -23.90
C ALA A 691 -6.21 3.67 -24.42
N ALA A 692 -5.94 4.97 -24.63
CA ALA A 692 -6.89 5.90 -25.21
C ALA A 692 -6.93 5.82 -26.75
N VAL A 693 -5.79 5.54 -27.38
CA VAL A 693 -5.60 5.44 -28.84
C VAL A 693 -4.94 4.09 -29.16
N PRO A 694 -5.72 3.00 -29.27
CA PRO A 694 -5.20 1.65 -29.49
C PRO A 694 -4.26 1.50 -30.69
N GLU A 695 -4.41 2.34 -31.72
CA GLU A 695 -3.59 2.36 -32.93
C GLU A 695 -2.14 2.82 -32.70
N LEU A 696 -1.84 3.32 -31.50
CA LEU A 696 -0.49 3.69 -31.05
C LEU A 696 0.19 2.60 -30.22
N LYS A 697 -0.49 1.47 -29.96
CA LYS A 697 0.11 0.36 -29.21
C LYS A 697 1.37 -0.16 -29.91
N GLY A 698 2.50 -0.05 -29.23
CA GLY A 698 3.82 -0.45 -29.75
C GLY A 698 4.47 0.55 -30.72
N LYS A 699 3.91 1.76 -30.88
CA LYS A 699 4.55 2.84 -31.64
C LYS A 699 5.24 3.81 -30.69
N GLU A 700 6.52 4.07 -30.92
CA GLU A 700 7.26 5.09 -30.17
C GLU A 700 7.04 6.49 -30.76
N PRO A 701 7.00 7.54 -29.92
CA PRO A 701 6.92 8.92 -30.40
C PRO A 701 8.18 9.31 -31.18
N ILE A 702 8.02 10.14 -32.21
CA ILE A 702 9.13 10.87 -32.79
C ILE A 702 9.48 11.98 -31.80
N VAL A 703 10.66 11.88 -31.19
CA VAL A 703 11.18 12.92 -30.27
C VAL A 703 11.90 13.97 -31.11
N GLN A 704 11.36 15.19 -31.13
CA GLN A 704 12.00 16.34 -31.77
C GLN A 704 12.44 17.33 -30.69
N ALA A 705 13.67 17.82 -30.79
CA ALA A 705 14.15 18.91 -29.96
C ALA A 705 13.67 20.24 -30.57
N GLN A 706 12.74 20.93 -29.90
CA GLN A 706 12.38 22.28 -30.28
C GLN A 706 13.23 23.26 -29.46
N LYS A 707 14.10 24.03 -30.12
CA LYS A 707 14.90 25.07 -29.48
C LYS A 707 13.97 26.17 -28.97
N SER A 708 13.79 26.25 -27.65
CA SER A 708 13.20 27.42 -27.00
C SER A 708 14.32 28.36 -26.54
N SER A 709 14.11 29.66 -26.68
CA SER A 709 15.08 30.68 -26.29
C SER A 709 15.15 30.89 -24.76
N THR A 710 14.21 30.32 -24.00
CA THR A 710 14.05 30.54 -22.56
C THR A 710 14.01 29.26 -21.71
N GLN A 711 13.74 28.10 -22.32
CA GLN A 711 13.81 26.78 -21.69
C GLN A 711 14.66 25.89 -22.60
N GLY A 712 15.64 25.16 -22.06
CA GLY A 712 16.49 24.25 -22.86
C GLY A 712 15.68 23.26 -23.72
N ASP A 713 16.35 22.53 -24.61
CA ASP A 713 15.75 21.63 -25.62
C ASP A 713 14.42 20.99 -25.16
N VAL A 714 13.30 21.47 -25.73
CA VAL A 714 11.96 21.01 -25.39
C VAL A 714 11.72 19.70 -26.13
N GLY A 715 11.45 18.62 -25.38
CA GLY A 715 11.04 17.34 -25.95
C GLY A 715 9.62 17.43 -26.51
N VAL A 716 9.49 17.45 -27.83
CA VAL A 716 8.22 17.29 -28.54
C VAL A 716 8.01 15.81 -28.79
N PHE A 717 6.97 15.23 -28.23
CA PHE A 717 6.57 13.84 -28.47
C PHE A 717 5.49 13.81 -29.53
N SER A 718 5.86 13.47 -30.76
CA SER A 718 5.00 13.56 -31.93
C SER A 718 4.57 12.17 -32.45
N TYR A 719 3.29 12.02 -32.76
CA TYR A 719 2.68 10.82 -33.32
C TYR A 719 1.87 11.16 -34.58
N LEU A 720 1.62 10.15 -35.42
CA LEU A 720 0.72 10.24 -36.58
C LEU A 720 1.05 11.40 -37.53
N SER A 721 2.34 11.59 -37.81
CA SER A 721 2.84 12.73 -38.61
C SER A 721 2.46 14.09 -38.01
N ASP A 722 2.69 14.23 -36.71
CA ASP A 722 2.48 15.44 -35.90
C ASP A 722 1.03 15.83 -35.57
N ARG A 723 0.04 15.09 -36.08
CA ARG A 723 -1.38 15.32 -35.75
C ARG A 723 -1.72 15.11 -34.28
N LEU A 724 -0.92 14.33 -33.57
CA LEU A 724 -1.06 14.12 -32.13
C LEU A 724 0.32 14.35 -31.50
N ARG A 725 0.41 15.32 -30.61
CA ARG A 725 1.70 15.67 -30.01
C ARG A 725 1.56 16.19 -28.60
N PHE A 726 2.52 15.87 -27.76
CA PHE A 726 2.66 16.38 -26.40
C PHE A 726 3.95 17.19 -26.27
N LEU A 727 3.86 18.35 -25.63
CA LEU A 727 4.97 19.29 -25.49
C LEU A 727 5.12 19.74 -24.05
N ARG A 728 6.36 19.76 -23.57
CA ARG A 728 6.70 20.44 -22.33
C ARG A 728 6.72 21.94 -22.57
N SER A 729 5.83 22.69 -21.95
CA SER A 729 5.85 24.16 -22.03
C SER A 729 5.23 24.81 -20.81
N ASP A 730 5.77 25.96 -20.42
CA ASP A 730 5.10 26.85 -19.47
C ASP A 730 4.09 27.72 -20.21
N ILE A 731 2.81 27.50 -19.92
CA ILE A 731 1.71 28.21 -20.57
C ILE A 731 1.65 29.71 -20.23
N HIS A 732 2.42 30.18 -19.24
CA HIS A 732 2.63 31.62 -19.03
C HIS A 732 3.50 32.27 -20.09
N ASP A 733 4.38 31.50 -20.73
CA ASP A 733 5.43 32.00 -21.62
C ASP A 733 5.18 31.61 -23.07
N LEU A 734 4.94 30.32 -23.33
CA LEU A 734 4.78 29.81 -24.68
C LEU A 734 3.67 28.77 -24.74
N ILE A 735 2.76 28.97 -25.68
CA ILE A 735 1.80 27.96 -26.11
C ILE A 735 2.09 27.64 -27.58
N PRO A 736 2.39 26.38 -27.94
CA PRO A 736 2.76 26.01 -29.31
C PRO A 736 1.59 26.20 -30.28
N ALA A 737 1.86 26.69 -31.49
CA ALA A 737 0.88 26.76 -32.58
C ALA A 737 0.57 25.36 -33.15
N PRO A 738 -0.64 25.07 -33.69
CA PRO A 738 -1.09 23.76 -34.15
C PRO A 738 -0.13 23.07 -35.14
N SER A 739 -0.21 21.73 -35.22
CA SER A 739 0.65 20.92 -36.11
C SER A 739 0.52 21.24 -37.60
N ALA A 740 -0.66 21.69 -38.05
CA ALA A 740 -0.94 21.95 -39.46
C ALA A 740 -0.38 23.28 -40.01
N GLY A 741 0.50 23.98 -39.27
CA GLY A 741 1.14 25.23 -39.69
C GLY A 741 0.88 26.41 -38.73
N PRO A 742 1.22 27.66 -39.10
CA PRO A 742 1.01 28.86 -38.27
C PRO A 742 -0.49 29.24 -38.22
N GLY A 743 -1.27 28.41 -37.53
CA GLY A 743 -2.70 28.59 -37.31
C GLY A 743 -3.03 28.85 -35.84
N LYS A 744 -4.31 29.08 -35.57
CA LYS A 744 -4.88 29.12 -34.22
C LYS A 744 -5.75 27.88 -33.99
N TYR A 745 -6.00 27.53 -32.74
CA TYR A 745 -6.82 26.38 -32.36
C TYR A 745 -8.32 26.68 -32.52
N ASP A 746 -9.07 25.67 -32.93
CA ASP A 746 -10.54 25.71 -32.99
C ASP A 746 -11.13 25.53 -31.59
N THR A 747 -10.55 24.63 -30.79
CA THR A 747 -10.95 24.42 -29.40
C THR A 747 -9.74 24.42 -28.49
N VAL A 748 -9.79 25.21 -27.42
CA VAL A 748 -8.81 25.18 -26.32
C VAL A 748 -9.51 24.68 -25.07
N VAL A 749 -8.91 23.72 -24.37
CA VAL A 749 -9.49 23.14 -23.16
C VAL A 749 -8.50 23.15 -22.00
N GLN A 750 -9.01 23.37 -20.80
CA GLN A 750 -8.24 23.32 -19.55
C GLN A 750 -9.09 22.69 -18.46
N THR A 751 -8.49 21.83 -17.64
CA THR A 751 -9.17 21.24 -16.47
C THR A 751 -8.35 21.44 -15.21
N PHE A 752 -8.88 22.21 -14.26
CA PHE A 752 -8.30 22.49 -12.94
C PHE A 752 -6.87 23.04 -13.00
N GLY A 753 -6.61 23.92 -13.97
CA GLY A 753 -5.28 24.50 -14.18
C GLY A 753 -5.14 25.90 -13.57
N LEU A 754 -6.20 26.71 -13.55
CA LEU A 754 -6.11 28.08 -13.05
C LEU A 754 -5.85 28.17 -11.54
N CYS A 755 -6.10 27.10 -10.78
CA CYS A 755 -5.79 27.04 -9.36
C CYS A 755 -4.29 26.89 -9.04
N SER A 756 -3.50 26.36 -9.98
CA SER A 756 -2.11 25.94 -9.78
C SER A 756 -1.09 26.88 -10.41
N VAL A 757 -1.53 27.92 -11.12
CA VAL A 757 -0.66 28.89 -11.83
C VAL A 757 -0.39 30.16 -11.02
N GLU A 758 0.72 30.83 -11.31
CA GLU A 758 1.10 32.07 -10.62
C GLU A 758 0.18 33.23 -11.02
N LYS A 759 -0.02 33.43 -12.33
CA LYS A 759 -0.76 34.57 -12.90
C LYS A 759 -1.91 34.06 -13.78
N PRO A 760 -3.04 33.67 -13.19
CA PRO A 760 -4.13 33.02 -13.92
C PRO A 760 -4.75 33.91 -15.01
N GLU A 761 -4.82 35.23 -14.81
CA GLU A 761 -5.31 36.18 -15.81
C GLU A 761 -4.41 36.23 -17.04
N LYS A 762 -3.08 36.11 -16.84
CA LYS A 762 -2.10 36.02 -17.93
C LYS A 762 -2.26 34.71 -18.71
N VAL A 763 -2.55 33.61 -18.02
CA VAL A 763 -2.84 32.33 -18.68
C VAL A 763 -4.10 32.47 -19.55
N VAL A 764 -5.19 33.03 -19.04
CA VAL A 764 -6.42 33.25 -19.82
C VAL A 764 -6.16 34.14 -21.04
N GLN A 765 -5.36 35.21 -20.91
CA GLN A 765 -4.88 36.03 -22.03
C GLN A 765 -4.13 35.21 -23.08
N ASN A 766 -3.21 34.34 -22.65
CA ASN A 766 -2.43 33.50 -23.55
C ASN A 766 -3.32 32.48 -24.28
N LEU A 767 -4.32 31.90 -23.61
CA LEU A 767 -5.30 31.02 -24.25
C LEU A 767 -6.12 31.77 -25.32
N ALA A 768 -6.53 33.01 -25.04
CA ALA A 768 -7.19 33.88 -25.99
C ALA A 768 -6.30 34.20 -27.22
N SER A 769 -4.99 34.32 -27.02
CA SER A 769 -4.07 34.61 -28.13
C SER A 769 -3.99 33.48 -29.15
N VAL A 770 -4.18 32.23 -28.73
CA VAL A 770 -4.02 31.03 -29.57
C VAL A 770 -5.32 30.44 -30.10
N VAL A 771 -6.49 30.92 -29.67
CA VAL A 771 -7.79 30.48 -30.20
C VAL A 771 -8.21 31.27 -31.44
N LYS A 772 -8.85 30.62 -32.41
CA LYS A 772 -9.37 31.28 -33.62
C LYS A 772 -10.42 32.35 -33.22
N PRO A 773 -10.29 33.59 -33.71
CA PRO A 773 -11.35 34.59 -33.55
C PRO A 773 -12.65 34.13 -34.23
N ASP A 774 -13.77 34.55 -33.66
CA ASP A 774 -15.17 34.38 -34.09
C ASP A 774 -15.70 32.93 -34.12
N THR A 775 -14.87 31.96 -34.50
CA THR A 775 -15.26 30.56 -34.66
C THR A 775 -14.71 29.65 -33.58
N GLY A 776 -13.62 30.03 -32.93
CA GLY A 776 -12.97 29.21 -31.92
C GLY A 776 -13.57 29.41 -30.52
N LYS A 777 -13.39 28.41 -29.66
CA LYS A 777 -13.88 28.44 -28.27
C LYS A 777 -12.84 27.96 -27.28
N ILE A 778 -12.92 28.49 -26.07
CA ILE A 778 -12.13 28.07 -24.92
C ILE A 778 -13.09 27.50 -23.87
N ILE A 779 -12.82 26.30 -23.37
CA ILE A 779 -13.63 25.63 -22.35
C ILE A 779 -12.77 25.36 -21.13
N LEU A 780 -13.13 25.94 -19.98
CA LEU A 780 -12.44 25.75 -18.71
C LEU A 780 -13.36 24.99 -17.76
N LEU A 781 -12.87 23.86 -17.25
CA LEU A 781 -13.47 23.14 -16.14
C LEU A 781 -12.61 23.38 -14.91
N GLU A 782 -13.04 24.26 -14.02
CA GLU A 782 -12.22 24.78 -12.92
C GLU A 782 -12.87 24.53 -11.55
N HIS A 783 -12.07 24.62 -10.49
CA HIS A 783 -12.58 24.62 -9.12
C HIS A 783 -12.21 25.93 -8.42
N GLY A 784 -13.10 26.42 -7.57
CA GLY A 784 -12.93 27.67 -6.86
C GLY A 784 -13.99 27.88 -5.81
N ARG A 785 -14.20 29.14 -5.42
CA ARG A 785 -15.21 29.54 -4.43
C ARG A 785 -16.61 29.05 -4.82
N GLY A 786 -17.35 28.50 -3.85
CA GLY A 786 -18.73 28.04 -4.02
C GLY A 786 -19.78 29.12 -3.69
N TRP A 787 -21.06 28.73 -3.70
CA TRP A 787 -22.18 29.67 -3.46
C TRP A 787 -22.33 30.10 -1.99
N LEU A 788 -21.93 29.23 -1.06
CA LEU A 788 -22.18 29.41 0.36
C LEU A 788 -20.97 30.04 1.06
N GLY A 789 -21.21 31.17 1.74
CA GLY A 789 -20.15 31.87 2.49
C GLY A 789 -19.49 31.01 3.58
N VAL A 790 -20.25 30.11 4.23
CA VAL A 790 -19.71 29.18 5.25
C VAL A 790 -18.73 28.18 4.63
N LEU A 791 -19.06 27.64 3.44
CA LEU A 791 -18.17 26.73 2.71
C LEU A 791 -16.89 27.46 2.29
N ASN A 792 -17.03 28.69 1.79
CA ASN A 792 -15.89 29.51 1.42
C ASN A 792 -14.99 29.83 2.62
N GLY A 793 -15.55 30.08 3.80
CA GLY A 793 -14.78 30.22 5.04
C GLY A 793 -13.99 28.97 5.43
N LEU A 794 -14.54 27.77 5.18
CA LEU A 794 -13.82 26.52 5.39
C LEU A 794 -12.70 26.31 4.36
N LEU A 795 -12.95 26.64 3.09
CA LEU A 795 -11.96 26.60 2.02
C LEU A 795 -10.79 27.54 2.33
N ASP A 796 -11.08 28.76 2.79
CA ASP A 796 -10.09 29.76 3.19
C ASP A 796 -9.27 29.29 4.40
N TRP A 797 -9.94 28.70 5.41
CA TRP A 797 -9.27 28.17 6.61
C TRP A 797 -8.27 27.05 6.30
N SER A 798 -8.59 26.19 5.33
CA SER A 798 -7.78 25.01 4.98
C SER A 798 -6.88 25.21 3.75
N ALA A 799 -6.93 26.39 3.13
CA ALA A 799 -6.22 26.72 1.89
C ALA A 799 -4.70 26.52 2.02
N ALA A 800 -4.08 26.96 3.12
CA ALA A 800 -2.63 26.87 3.28
C ALA A 800 -2.13 25.41 3.38
N SER A 801 -2.86 24.57 4.12
CA SER A 801 -2.56 23.13 4.20
C SER A 801 -2.80 22.43 2.87
N HIS A 802 -3.82 22.85 2.12
CA HIS A 802 -4.05 22.35 0.77
C HIS A 802 -2.92 22.73 -0.19
N PHE A 803 -2.45 23.98 -0.13
CA PHE A 803 -1.32 24.46 -0.91
C PHE A 803 -0.02 23.71 -0.56
N GLU A 804 0.27 23.50 0.72
CA GLU A 804 1.45 22.73 1.15
C GLU A 804 1.43 21.28 0.61
N LYS A 805 0.23 20.69 0.50
CA LYS A 805 0.05 19.31 0.03
C LYS A 805 0.02 19.17 -1.50
N TYR A 806 -0.64 20.09 -2.21
CA TYR A 806 -0.97 19.96 -3.63
C TYR A 806 -0.38 21.07 -4.52
N GLY A 807 0.17 22.13 -3.92
CA GLY A 807 0.78 23.26 -4.63
C GLY A 807 -0.20 24.18 -5.36
N CYS A 808 -1.51 24.11 -5.04
CA CYS A 808 -2.54 24.94 -5.69
C CYS A 808 -3.48 25.61 -4.67
N TRP A 809 -4.10 26.70 -5.09
CA TRP A 809 -5.08 27.44 -4.28
C TRP A 809 -6.50 27.13 -4.74
N TRP A 810 -7.17 26.21 -4.03
CA TRP A 810 -8.52 25.78 -4.36
C TRP A 810 -9.63 26.77 -3.99
N ASN A 811 -9.32 27.82 -3.26
CA ASN A 811 -10.25 28.85 -2.78
C ASN A 811 -10.25 30.13 -3.64
N ARG A 812 -9.60 30.10 -4.82
CA ARG A 812 -9.56 31.21 -5.77
C ARG A 812 -10.94 31.55 -6.32
N ASP A 813 -11.17 32.83 -6.56
CA ASP A 813 -12.36 33.31 -7.27
C ASP A 813 -12.17 33.22 -8.79
N ILE A 814 -12.36 32.02 -9.33
CA ILE A 814 -12.13 31.74 -10.75
C ILE A 814 -13.05 32.58 -11.65
N ALA A 815 -14.28 32.83 -11.23
CA ALA A 815 -15.22 33.64 -12.01
C ALA A 815 -14.68 35.08 -12.15
N GLN A 816 -14.24 35.67 -11.04
CA GLN A 816 -13.66 37.01 -11.03
C GLN A 816 -12.38 37.08 -11.87
N ILE A 817 -11.47 36.11 -11.72
CA ILE A 817 -10.23 36.02 -12.50
C ILE A 817 -10.51 36.02 -14.01
N VAL A 818 -11.48 35.23 -14.46
CA VAL A 818 -11.85 35.13 -15.87
C VAL A 818 -12.51 36.42 -16.37
N GLU A 819 -13.39 37.03 -15.58
CA GLU A 819 -14.00 38.31 -15.92
C GLU A 819 -12.97 39.44 -16.01
N ASP A 820 -11.99 39.48 -15.10
CA ASP A 820 -10.94 40.48 -15.11
C ASP A 820 -9.97 40.28 -16.29
N ALA A 821 -9.65 39.02 -16.62
CA ALA A 821 -8.92 38.70 -17.84
C ALA A 821 -9.68 39.16 -19.10
N ALA A 822 -11.00 38.96 -19.17
CA ALA A 822 -11.81 39.42 -20.29
C ALA A 822 -11.83 40.95 -20.43
N LYS A 823 -11.83 41.70 -19.32
CA LYS A 823 -11.79 43.18 -19.35
C LYS A 823 -10.49 43.73 -19.92
N ILE A 824 -9.35 43.07 -19.65
CA ILE A 824 -8.02 43.54 -20.08
C ILE A 824 -7.55 42.91 -21.39
N THR A 825 -8.24 41.90 -21.91
CA THR A 825 -7.90 41.22 -23.15
C THR A 825 -8.80 41.67 -24.29
N PRO A 826 -8.30 42.42 -25.29
CA PRO A 826 -9.11 42.88 -26.40
C PRO A 826 -9.79 41.72 -27.14
N GLY A 827 -11.11 41.84 -27.33
CA GLY A 827 -11.92 40.86 -28.06
C GLY A 827 -12.29 39.59 -27.29
N LEU A 828 -11.75 39.34 -26.09
CA LEU A 828 -12.11 38.18 -25.28
C LEU A 828 -13.50 38.40 -24.64
N GLU A 829 -14.42 37.48 -24.87
CA GLU A 829 -15.77 37.50 -24.30
C GLU A 829 -16.03 36.26 -23.45
N VAL A 830 -16.59 36.47 -22.26
CA VAL A 830 -17.18 35.41 -21.44
C VAL A 830 -18.54 35.06 -22.03
N VAL A 831 -18.65 33.87 -22.64
CA VAL A 831 -19.91 33.39 -23.22
C VAL A 831 -20.81 32.84 -22.12
N LYS A 832 -20.22 32.08 -21.19
CA LYS A 832 -20.97 31.37 -20.15
C LYS A 832 -20.09 31.08 -18.94
N ILE A 833 -20.65 31.26 -17.75
CA ILE A 833 -20.13 30.71 -16.49
C ILE A 833 -21.27 29.95 -15.82
N GLU A 834 -21.13 28.64 -15.69
CA GLU A 834 -22.09 27.75 -15.04
C GLU A 834 -21.41 27.03 -13.87
N ARG A 835 -22.17 26.70 -12.82
CA ARG A 835 -21.68 25.92 -11.67
C ARG A 835 -22.44 24.59 -11.62
N PRO A 836 -22.00 23.59 -12.41
CA PRO A 836 -22.73 22.35 -12.54
C PRO A 836 -22.68 21.51 -11.26
N GLY A 837 -23.71 20.69 -11.04
CA GLY A 837 -23.74 19.72 -9.93
C GLY A 837 -24.05 20.36 -8.57
N TRP A 838 -25.32 20.31 -8.15
CA TRP A 838 -25.73 20.77 -6.81
C TRP A 838 -24.96 20.08 -5.68
N THR A 839 -24.52 18.84 -5.88
CA THR A 839 -23.72 18.04 -4.93
C THR A 839 -22.36 18.64 -4.61
N GLN A 840 -21.85 19.56 -5.44
CA GLN A 840 -20.56 20.21 -5.27
C GLN A 840 -20.69 21.60 -4.61
N LEU A 841 -21.90 22.00 -4.20
CA LEU A 841 -22.15 23.28 -3.53
C LEU A 841 -21.61 24.51 -4.29
N GLY A 842 -21.53 24.38 -5.61
CA GLY A 842 -21.09 25.41 -6.53
C GLY A 842 -19.59 25.60 -6.66
N THR A 843 -18.73 24.74 -6.09
CA THR A 843 -17.27 24.93 -6.14
C THR A 843 -16.63 24.58 -7.49
N THR A 844 -17.31 23.84 -8.36
CA THR A 844 -16.86 23.60 -9.74
C THR A 844 -17.51 24.58 -10.70
N LEU A 845 -16.73 25.07 -11.65
CA LEU A 845 -17.15 26.00 -12.68
C LEU A 845 -16.93 25.40 -14.07
N TRP A 846 -17.93 25.55 -14.92
CA TRP A 846 -17.84 25.34 -16.36
C TRP A 846 -17.88 26.71 -17.03
N ILE A 847 -16.82 27.07 -17.73
CA ILE A 847 -16.63 28.40 -18.32
C ILE A 847 -16.39 28.25 -19.81
N GLU A 848 -17.14 29.00 -20.61
CA GLU A 848 -16.96 29.09 -22.06
C GLU A 848 -16.56 30.52 -22.43
N LEU A 849 -15.46 30.65 -23.16
CA LEU A 849 -14.95 31.92 -23.67
C LEU A 849 -14.82 31.85 -25.19
N ARG A 850 -14.87 33.01 -25.83
CA ARG A 850 -14.55 33.17 -27.25
C ARG A 850 -13.78 34.47 -27.47
N VAL A 851 -13.08 34.57 -28.59
CA VAL A 851 -12.44 35.83 -29.01
C VAL A 851 -13.18 36.35 -30.23
N LYS A 852 -13.64 37.59 -30.23
CA LYS A 852 -14.16 38.26 -31.42
C LYS A 852 -13.04 38.93 -32.20
N SER A 853 -13.14 38.93 -33.53
CA SER A 853 -12.29 39.78 -34.34
C SER A 853 -12.56 41.25 -34.00
N ILE A 854 -11.49 42.00 -33.79
CA ILE A 854 -11.56 43.43 -33.61
C ILE A 854 -11.57 44.01 -35.03
N SER A 855 -12.76 44.33 -35.54
CA SER A 855 -12.87 45.16 -36.74
C SER A 855 -12.16 46.48 -36.46
N GLY A 856 -11.05 46.74 -37.15
CA GLY A 856 -10.34 48.01 -37.05
C GLY A 856 -11.26 49.19 -37.43
N PRO A 857 -11.01 50.39 -36.90
CA PRO A 857 -11.66 51.61 -37.38
C PRO A 857 -11.35 51.89 -38.86
#